data_AF-A0A534Q7T2-F1
#
_entry.id   AF-A0A534Q7T2-F1
#
_cell.length_a   1.000
_cell.length_b   1.000
_cell.length_c   1.000
_cell.angle_alpha   90.00
_cell.angle_beta   90.00
_cell.angle_gamma   90.00
#
_symmetry.space_group_name_H-M   'P 1'
#
loop_
_entity.id
_entity.type
_entity.pdbx_description
1 polymer ?
#
loop_
_entity_poly.entity_id
_entity_poly.type
_entity_poly.pdbx_seq_one_letter_code
_entity_poly.pdbx_strand_id
1 'polypeptide(L)'
;MKQRLAESARRARGGLALVSVLIWVAALACGEAEREPEASPAPAGAEAAPPQPPAPAATAATFVGSAACGECHVEIAERWRASDHARAMQKATPETVLGKFGSAPFRDGPVSWKFQQADGFRVRSEGEEKGEYQVAYAIGVDPLQQYLIAFPDGRLQALHVAWDARPTEAGGQRWFSLDGVRVPAGDPAHWKSPAVSWNAACADCHTTGFRKGFDVAANRYDSKWAETGVGCEACHGAGARHVEWARAGAKGSGDRGLEAPLRREARSASAQPRPSREVDTCAACHAQRARITEQPRAGGELLDDYEPALLDRTLYHDDGQIAEVTYEWGSFVQSRKYAAGVRCSDCHEPHSGNLRAEGNALCASCHEPAKFDAPAHHHHSAAPTPSCVDCHMSEHTFMSIDARRDHGFHVPRPDLTLSVGTPNACAACHAKQGDAWAARAIEQLRSGLARRTDFAVRLHARKGGGSAAGREISSLIGDEKAPAIARATALLELAAEPRRDQVERAARSPEPLLRLAAARSAAGLSPRERVLGMVRLLDDPLRAVRIEAANSLANVPDDGLSEKQRASRSRALDEYRAALMVAADSPAAHANLAVLLHQQGDLATAEAAYQTALRLDDTFVPAYTGLADLYAAQERDGDGAALLHRGIERLPDAADLHYSLGMLLMRQNQTQSAIDELAKAARLAPESAYLTYVYAVALSEDRQTATALAALRAAVKLHPMDQNLLGATALIARNAGRFDEALAAAKRLEELFPGRPETRAMVEDLESLRAGGPGLPPPAPEMPPETPPE
;
A
#
# COMPACT_ATOMS: atom_id res chain seq x y z
N MET A 1 -21.06 -3.39 -12.65
CA MET A 1 -21.13 -2.50 -11.47
C MET A 1 -21.31 -3.28 -10.16
N LYS A 2 -22.39 -4.05 -9.95
CA LYS A 2 -22.56 -4.90 -8.74
C LYS A 2 -21.43 -5.93 -8.51
N GLN A 3 -20.88 -6.53 -9.58
CA GLN A 3 -19.70 -7.43 -9.49
C GLN A 3 -18.40 -6.69 -9.13
N ARG A 4 -18.20 -5.46 -9.63
CA ARG A 4 -16.99 -4.67 -9.33
C ARG A 4 -16.97 -4.16 -7.89
N LEU A 5 -18.14 -3.88 -7.30
CA LEU A 5 -18.29 -3.47 -5.90
C LEU A 5 -18.12 -4.65 -4.93
N ALA A 6 -18.62 -5.84 -5.30
CA ALA A 6 -18.36 -7.07 -4.56
C ALA A 6 -16.88 -7.47 -4.59
N GLU A 7 -16.17 -7.16 -5.68
CA GLU A 7 -14.71 -7.32 -5.77
C GLU A 7 -13.96 -6.23 -5.00
N SER A 8 -14.38 -4.98 -5.03
CA SER A 8 -13.76 -3.89 -4.26
C SER A 8 -13.85 -4.11 -2.75
N ALA A 9 -15.01 -4.58 -2.25
CA ALA A 9 -15.20 -4.90 -0.84
C ALA A 9 -14.43 -6.17 -0.40
N ARG A 10 -14.21 -7.13 -1.31
CA ARG A 10 -13.31 -8.29 -1.08
C ARG A 10 -11.83 -7.91 -1.18
N ARG A 11 -11.47 -6.96 -2.05
CA ARG A 11 -10.09 -6.50 -2.27
C ARG A 11 -9.61 -5.54 -1.18
N ALA A 12 -10.49 -4.75 -0.59
CA ALA A 12 -10.21 -4.00 0.64
C ALA A 12 -9.88 -4.92 1.84
N ARG A 13 -10.36 -6.17 1.83
CA ARG A 13 -9.98 -7.20 2.81
C ARG A 13 -8.62 -7.86 2.51
N GLY A 14 -8.15 -7.81 1.26
CA GLY A 14 -6.92 -8.48 0.82
C GLY A 14 -5.65 -7.63 0.89
N GLY A 15 -5.76 -6.29 0.99
CA GLY A 15 -4.60 -5.38 0.95
C GLY A 15 -3.76 -5.30 2.24
N LEU A 16 -4.07 -6.09 3.27
CA LEU A 16 -3.44 -6.03 4.60
C LEU A 16 -3.07 -7.39 5.20
N ALA A 17 -3.14 -8.48 4.42
CA ALA A 17 -2.85 -9.82 4.90
C ALA A 17 -1.74 -10.48 4.07
N LEU A 18 -0.48 -10.14 4.37
CA LEU A 18 0.68 -10.94 3.96
C LEU A 18 1.86 -10.66 4.91
N VAL A 19 1.85 -11.34 6.05
CA VAL A 19 3.06 -11.69 6.81
C VAL A 19 2.85 -13.12 7.30
N SER A 20 3.22 -14.10 6.47
CA SER A 20 3.23 -15.51 6.85
C SER A 20 4.48 -15.81 7.69
N VAL A 21 4.28 -16.27 8.92
CA VAL A 21 5.33 -16.63 9.88
C VAL A 21 5.89 -18.02 9.51
N LEU A 22 7.14 -18.07 9.07
CA LEU A 22 7.90 -19.33 8.92
C LEU A 22 8.71 -19.59 10.20
N ILE A 23 8.42 -20.68 10.92
CA ILE A 23 9.26 -21.22 12.00
C ILE A 23 9.56 -22.70 11.72
N TRP A 24 10.85 -23.03 11.68
CA TRP A 24 11.36 -24.40 11.75
C TRP A 24 11.85 -24.68 13.18
N VAL A 25 11.37 -25.76 13.79
CA VAL A 25 11.82 -26.25 15.10
C VAL A 25 12.93 -27.28 14.89
N ALA A 26 14.11 -27.03 15.48
CA ALA A 26 15.08 -28.09 15.77
C ALA A 26 15.72 -27.80 17.14
N ALA A 27 15.51 -28.71 18.09
CA ALA A 27 16.04 -28.66 19.44
C ALA A 27 17.15 -29.69 19.68
N LEU A 28 18.05 -29.32 20.61
CA LEU A 28 18.97 -30.13 21.43
C LEU A 28 20.34 -30.54 20.86
N ALA A 29 21.41 -29.96 21.42
CA ALA A 29 22.44 -30.68 22.20
C ALA A 29 23.36 -29.72 22.99
N CYS A 30 23.76 -30.15 24.19
CA CYS A 30 24.47 -29.41 25.24
C CYS A 30 25.98 -29.24 25.02
N GLY A 31 26.50 -28.11 25.51
CA GLY A 31 27.59 -28.02 26.51
C GLY A 31 29.02 -28.30 26.07
N GLU A 32 29.90 -27.29 26.18
CA GLU A 32 31.08 -27.32 27.05
C GLU A 32 31.75 -25.93 27.13
N ALA A 33 32.23 -25.60 28.32
CA ALA A 33 32.86 -24.35 28.67
C ALA A 33 34.37 -24.44 28.44
N GLU A 34 34.96 -23.54 27.66
CA GLU A 34 36.41 -23.38 27.60
C GLU A 34 36.85 -21.91 27.58
N ARG A 35 38.01 -21.72 28.20
CA ARG A 35 38.54 -20.51 28.81
C ARG A 35 39.10 -19.50 27.81
N GLU A 36 38.97 -18.23 28.17
CA GLU A 36 39.66 -17.08 27.57
C GLU A 36 41.19 -17.25 27.53
N PRO A 37 41.84 -16.74 26.48
CA PRO A 37 43.18 -16.20 26.59
C PRO A 37 43.21 -14.68 26.30
N GLU A 38 44.00 -14.01 27.13
CA GLU A 38 44.27 -12.58 27.19
C GLU A 38 44.68 -11.93 25.86
N ALA A 39 44.31 -10.65 25.77
CA ALA A 39 44.61 -9.72 24.70
C ALA A 39 46.11 -9.40 24.55
N SER A 40 46.51 -9.08 23.30
CA SER A 40 47.67 -8.23 23.03
C SER A 40 47.40 -7.28 21.87
N PRO A 41 48.06 -6.11 21.82
CA PRO A 41 47.50 -4.87 21.31
C PRO A 41 47.62 -4.70 19.80
N ALA A 42 46.66 -3.97 19.24
CA ALA A 42 46.65 -3.52 17.84
C ALA A 42 47.70 -2.42 17.58
N PRO A 43 48.29 -2.35 16.37
CA PRO A 43 48.93 -1.13 15.89
C PRO A 43 47.88 -0.17 15.33
N ALA A 44 47.98 1.08 15.78
CA ALA A 44 47.15 2.21 15.40
C ALA A 44 47.38 2.67 13.94
N GLY A 45 46.33 3.20 13.31
CA GLY A 45 46.51 4.15 12.19
C GLY A 45 45.42 4.18 11.13
N ALA A 46 44.22 4.66 11.47
CA ALA A 46 43.37 5.51 10.62
C ALA A 46 42.11 5.90 11.43
N GLU A 47 42.17 7.04 12.13
CA GLU A 47 41.03 7.60 12.86
C GLU A 47 39.85 7.85 11.91
N ALA A 48 38.81 7.03 12.05
CA ALA A 48 37.47 7.43 11.66
C ALA A 48 37.02 8.54 12.60
N ALA A 49 36.46 9.62 12.05
CA ALA A 49 35.90 10.72 12.82
C ALA A 49 34.94 10.18 13.90
N PRO A 50 35.00 10.69 15.15
CA PRO A 50 34.19 10.17 16.23
C PRO A 50 32.70 10.27 15.88
N PRO A 51 31.90 9.25 16.24
CA PRO A 51 30.45 9.31 16.06
C PRO A 51 29.92 10.56 16.75
N GLN A 52 29.18 11.38 16.01
CA GLN A 52 28.49 12.53 16.57
C GLN A 52 27.59 12.02 17.71
N PRO A 53 27.65 12.65 18.91
CA PRO A 53 26.73 12.29 19.98
C PRO A 53 25.27 12.46 19.49
N PRO A 54 24.33 11.65 19.98
CA PRO A 54 22.92 11.81 19.63
C PRO A 54 22.53 13.26 19.87
N ALA A 55 21.88 13.86 18.86
CA ALA A 55 21.39 15.23 18.97
C ALA A 55 20.60 15.37 20.27
N PRO A 56 20.84 16.42 21.08
CA PRO A 56 20.08 16.64 22.29
C PRO A 56 18.58 16.63 21.95
N ALA A 57 17.77 16.01 22.82
CA ALA A 57 16.33 15.92 22.65
C ALA A 57 15.78 17.27 22.19
N ALA A 58 15.24 17.30 20.98
CA ALA A 58 14.70 18.52 20.39
C ALA A 58 13.70 19.12 21.38
N THR A 59 13.90 20.39 21.75
CA THR A 59 12.86 21.20 22.39
C THR A 59 11.56 20.98 21.63
N ALA A 60 10.47 20.66 22.33
CA ALA A 60 9.20 20.30 21.71
C ALA A 60 8.82 21.31 20.60
N ALA A 61 8.48 20.79 19.42
CA ALA A 61 8.04 21.59 18.29
C ALA A 61 6.89 22.52 18.73
N THR A 62 7.13 23.82 18.68
CA THR A 62 6.19 24.82 19.18
C THR A 62 5.60 25.58 18.00
N PHE A 63 4.36 25.23 17.67
CA PHE A 63 3.59 25.85 16.60
C PHE A 63 3.04 27.21 17.04
N VAL A 64 3.23 28.24 16.22
CA VAL A 64 2.76 29.61 16.49
C VAL A 64 1.52 30.00 15.68
N GLY A 65 1.12 29.15 14.72
CA GLY A 65 -0.01 29.36 13.83
C GLY A 65 0.29 30.31 12.68
N SER A 66 -0.40 30.13 11.55
CA SER A 66 -0.20 30.93 10.33
C SER A 66 -0.50 32.43 10.52
N ALA A 67 -1.31 32.79 11.53
CA ALA A 67 -1.56 34.18 11.89
C ALA A 67 -0.29 34.95 12.28
N ALA A 68 0.62 34.32 13.05
CA ALA A 68 1.89 34.94 13.46
C ALA A 68 2.80 35.19 12.24
N CYS A 69 2.81 34.27 11.27
CA CYS A 69 3.55 34.42 10.02
C CYS A 69 3.04 35.64 9.22
N GLY A 70 1.72 35.85 9.21
CA GLY A 70 1.06 36.95 8.49
C GLY A 70 1.37 38.35 9.04
N GLU A 71 1.90 38.47 10.26
CA GLU A 71 2.35 39.77 10.82
C GLU A 71 3.54 40.34 10.03
N CYS A 72 4.40 39.47 9.49
CA CYS A 72 5.60 39.88 8.73
C CYS A 72 5.52 39.53 7.24
N HIS A 73 4.74 38.49 6.86
CA HIS A 73 4.61 37.99 5.50
C HIS A 73 3.20 38.20 4.93
N VAL A 74 2.74 39.46 4.93
CA VAL A 74 1.36 39.85 4.62
C VAL A 74 0.87 39.30 3.27
N GLU A 75 1.57 39.58 2.17
CA GLU A 75 1.17 39.16 0.82
C GLU A 75 1.16 37.64 0.63
N ILE A 76 2.07 36.93 1.32
CA ILE A 76 2.12 35.46 1.29
C ILE A 76 0.91 34.90 2.06
N ALA A 77 0.64 35.44 3.24
CA ALA A 77 -0.48 35.02 4.07
C ALA A 77 -1.83 35.30 3.41
N GLU A 78 -1.98 36.40 2.68
CA GLU A 78 -3.19 36.71 1.91
C GLU A 78 -3.42 35.68 0.79
N ARG A 79 -2.38 35.34 0.01
CA ARG A 79 -2.47 34.29 -1.00
C ARG A 79 -2.82 32.93 -0.40
N TRP A 80 -2.18 32.58 0.71
CA TRP A 80 -2.46 31.35 1.45
C TRP A 80 -3.90 31.28 1.95
N ARG A 81 -4.43 32.33 2.61
CA ARG A 81 -5.81 32.34 3.11
C ARG A 81 -6.87 32.11 2.03
N ALA A 82 -6.60 32.54 0.79
CA ALA A 82 -7.50 32.33 -0.34
C ALA A 82 -7.41 30.91 -0.96
N SER A 83 -6.35 30.16 -0.67
CA SER A 83 -6.11 28.83 -1.21
C SER A 83 -7.05 27.76 -0.65
N ASP A 84 -7.11 26.61 -1.33
CA ASP A 84 -7.79 25.44 -0.80
C ASP A 84 -7.00 24.74 0.31
N HIS A 85 -5.68 24.95 0.41
CA HIS A 85 -4.88 24.47 1.55
C HIS A 85 -5.34 25.07 2.88
N ALA A 86 -5.50 26.40 2.95
CA ALA A 86 -6.01 27.07 4.14
C ALA A 86 -7.45 26.66 4.48
N ARG A 87 -8.22 26.27 3.45
CA ARG A 87 -9.65 25.94 3.56
C ARG A 87 -9.93 24.44 3.54
N ALA A 88 -8.90 23.60 3.57
CA ALA A 88 -8.99 22.14 3.45
C ALA A 88 -9.85 21.53 4.56
N MET A 89 -9.89 22.18 5.73
CA MET A 89 -10.80 21.91 6.83
C MET A 89 -11.11 23.21 7.56
N GLN A 90 -12.39 23.46 7.82
CA GLN A 90 -12.84 24.66 8.53
C GLN A 90 -13.95 24.28 9.54
N LYS A 91 -14.01 25.00 10.66
CA LYS A 91 -15.14 24.87 11.59
C LYS A 91 -16.45 25.19 10.86
N ALA A 92 -17.50 24.41 11.10
CA ALA A 92 -18.78 24.63 10.45
C ALA A 92 -19.45 25.91 10.98
N THR A 93 -19.55 26.92 10.13
CA THR A 93 -20.14 28.24 10.40
C THR A 93 -20.93 28.70 9.17
N PRO A 94 -21.83 29.68 9.28
CA PRO A 94 -22.53 30.24 8.12
C PRO A 94 -21.61 30.72 7.00
N GLU A 95 -20.37 31.12 7.33
CA GLU A 95 -19.38 31.62 6.38
C GLU A 95 -18.61 30.49 5.66
N THR A 96 -18.51 29.30 6.26
CA THR A 96 -17.66 28.19 5.78
C THR A 96 -18.45 27.03 5.18
N VAL A 97 -19.73 26.91 5.52
CA VAL A 97 -20.63 25.88 4.97
C VAL A 97 -21.19 26.35 3.64
N LEU A 98 -20.82 25.66 2.57
CA LEU A 98 -21.26 25.93 1.20
C LEU A 98 -22.61 25.25 0.89
N GLY A 99 -22.94 24.18 1.61
CA GLY A 99 -24.15 23.40 1.41
C GLY A 99 -25.42 24.16 1.76
N LYS A 100 -26.48 23.94 0.98
CA LYS A 100 -27.80 24.53 1.25
C LYS A 100 -28.53 23.75 2.33
N PHE A 101 -28.25 24.04 3.59
CA PHE A 101 -29.04 23.54 4.72
C PHE A 101 -30.43 24.20 4.73
N GLY A 102 -31.45 23.47 5.20
CA GLY A 102 -32.86 23.86 5.06
C GLY A 102 -33.48 23.55 3.70
N SER A 103 -32.73 22.90 2.79
CA SER A 103 -33.25 22.43 1.50
C SER A 103 -34.22 21.25 1.66
N ALA A 104 -34.85 20.86 0.55
CA ALA A 104 -35.60 19.61 0.49
C ALA A 104 -34.71 18.41 0.90
N PRO A 105 -35.29 17.36 1.52
CA PRO A 105 -34.53 16.17 1.89
C PRO A 105 -33.87 15.50 0.68
N PHE A 106 -32.63 15.08 0.83
CA PHE A 106 -31.92 14.28 -0.16
C PHE A 106 -32.21 12.79 0.07
N ARG A 107 -32.59 12.06 -0.97
CA ARG A 107 -32.82 10.61 -0.88
C ARG A 107 -31.64 9.85 -1.47
N ASP A 108 -31.07 8.98 -0.64
CA ASP A 108 -29.98 8.07 -0.98
C ASP A 108 -30.45 6.63 -0.78
N GLY A 109 -31.08 6.07 -1.82
CA GLY A 109 -31.76 4.77 -1.73
C GLY A 109 -32.84 4.77 -0.63
N PRO A 110 -32.76 3.86 0.37
CA PRO A 110 -33.75 3.76 1.45
C PRO A 110 -33.55 4.79 2.57
N VAL A 111 -32.48 5.60 2.51
CA VAL A 111 -32.17 6.62 3.53
C VAL A 111 -32.55 8.01 3.03
N SER A 112 -33.27 8.77 3.85
CA SER A 112 -33.59 10.17 3.58
C SER A 112 -32.78 11.07 4.51
N TRP A 113 -31.99 11.96 3.93
CA TRP A 113 -31.13 12.93 4.61
C TRP A 113 -31.79 14.31 4.65
N LYS A 114 -31.92 14.87 5.84
CA LYS A 114 -32.42 16.24 6.10
C LYS A 114 -31.28 17.07 6.67
N PHE A 115 -30.91 18.13 5.98
CA PHE A 115 -29.88 19.08 6.38
C PHE A 115 -30.57 20.31 6.97
N GLN A 116 -30.31 20.64 8.22
CA GLN A 116 -31.05 21.67 8.96
C GLN A 116 -30.10 22.71 9.55
N GLN A 117 -30.41 23.98 9.32
CA GLN A 117 -29.72 25.12 9.94
C GLN A 117 -30.64 25.69 11.03
N ALA A 118 -30.18 25.60 12.27
CA ALA A 118 -30.87 26.15 13.45
C ALA A 118 -29.79 26.76 14.37
N ASP A 119 -29.59 26.20 15.58
CA ASP A 119 -28.48 26.51 16.47
C ASP A 119 -27.17 25.82 15.99
N GLY A 120 -26.74 26.18 14.77
CA GLY A 120 -25.68 25.51 14.02
C GLY A 120 -26.21 24.57 12.94
N PHE A 121 -25.34 23.67 12.47
CA PHE A 121 -25.60 22.77 11.34
C PHE A 121 -25.87 21.34 11.82
N ARG A 122 -27.04 20.80 11.49
CA ARG A 122 -27.45 19.44 11.87
C ARG A 122 -27.81 18.62 10.64
N VAL A 123 -27.54 17.32 10.72
CA VAL A 123 -27.93 16.33 9.72
C VAL A 123 -28.77 15.28 10.39
N ARG A 124 -29.96 15.03 9.85
CA ARG A 124 -30.87 13.98 10.30
C ARG A 124 -31.09 12.96 9.19
N SER A 125 -30.92 11.69 9.52
CA SER A 125 -31.19 10.57 8.63
C SER A 125 -32.44 9.81 9.09
N GLU A 126 -33.27 9.39 8.14
CA GLU A 126 -34.48 8.58 8.34
C GLU A 126 -34.46 7.36 7.40
N GLY A 127 -35.21 6.30 7.72
CA GLY A 127 -35.23 5.05 6.96
C GLY A 127 -34.42 3.95 7.67
N GLU A 128 -33.65 3.17 6.90
CA GLU A 128 -32.80 2.09 7.43
C GLU A 128 -31.70 2.58 8.38
N GLU A 129 -31.30 3.85 8.25
CA GLU A 129 -30.31 4.48 9.12
C GLU A 129 -30.91 5.72 9.76
N LYS A 130 -31.43 5.58 10.97
CA LYS A 130 -31.99 6.70 11.73
C LYS A 130 -30.93 7.35 12.62
N GLY A 131 -30.86 8.67 12.61
CA GLY A 131 -30.05 9.41 13.58
C GLY A 131 -30.09 10.91 13.33
N GLU A 132 -29.56 11.66 14.29
CA GLU A 132 -29.42 13.11 14.22
C GLU A 132 -28.03 13.47 14.73
N TYR A 133 -27.32 14.29 13.96
CA TYR A 133 -25.89 14.51 14.12
C TYR A 133 -25.57 16.00 14.01
N GLN A 134 -24.71 16.48 14.91
CA GLN A 134 -24.15 17.82 14.82
C GLN A 134 -22.97 17.81 13.84
N VAL A 135 -22.97 18.74 12.90
CA VAL A 135 -21.82 18.98 12.03
C VAL A 135 -20.82 19.85 12.80
N ALA A 136 -19.60 19.35 12.93
CA ALA A 136 -18.52 20.04 13.62
C ALA A 136 -17.63 20.85 12.65
N TYR A 137 -17.33 20.26 11.48
CA TYR A 137 -16.45 20.84 10.48
C TYR A 137 -16.96 20.61 9.06
N ALA A 138 -16.51 21.44 8.15
CA ALA A 138 -16.60 21.24 6.71
C ALA A 138 -15.20 20.97 6.15
N ILE A 139 -15.08 20.02 5.23
CA ILE A 139 -13.83 19.67 4.55
C ILE A 139 -14.01 19.77 3.03
N GLY A 140 -13.01 20.34 2.36
CA GLY A 140 -13.09 20.65 0.93
C GLY A 140 -13.86 21.94 0.60
N VAL A 141 -13.64 22.42 -0.63
CA VAL A 141 -14.23 23.66 -1.16
C VAL A 141 -14.70 23.45 -2.59
N ASP A 142 -13.81 23.04 -3.49
CA ASP A 142 -14.10 22.72 -4.88
C ASP A 142 -13.48 21.34 -5.22
N PRO A 143 -14.15 20.49 -6.01
CA PRO A 143 -15.52 20.65 -6.53
C PRO A 143 -16.61 20.28 -5.52
N LEU A 144 -16.24 19.78 -4.34
CA LEU A 144 -17.18 19.26 -3.36
C LEU A 144 -16.79 19.63 -1.93
N GLN A 145 -17.80 19.68 -1.06
CA GLN A 145 -17.64 19.84 0.38
C GLN A 145 -18.31 18.69 1.13
N GLN A 146 -17.56 18.01 1.99
CA GLN A 146 -18.08 17.02 2.94
C GLN A 146 -18.17 17.62 4.35
N TYR A 147 -18.93 16.95 5.21
CA TYR A 147 -19.19 17.41 6.57
C TYR A 147 -18.75 16.38 7.60
N LEU A 148 -18.03 16.82 8.62
CA LEU A 148 -17.56 15.97 9.71
C LEU A 148 -18.53 15.97 10.88
N ILE A 149 -18.90 14.77 11.31
CA ILE A 149 -19.74 14.51 12.48
C ILE A 149 -18.86 14.14 13.66
N ALA A 150 -19.06 14.82 14.80
CA ALA A 150 -18.38 14.49 16.05
C ALA A 150 -19.16 13.46 16.87
N PHE A 151 -18.44 12.44 17.34
CA PHE A 151 -18.96 11.41 18.23
C PHE A 151 -18.44 11.59 19.67
N PRO A 152 -19.16 11.10 20.69
CA PRO A 152 -18.75 11.25 22.10
C PRO A 152 -17.41 10.58 22.46
N ASP A 153 -16.97 9.60 21.67
CA ASP A 153 -15.68 8.90 21.83
C ASP A 153 -14.51 9.65 21.16
N GLY A 154 -14.73 10.91 20.74
CA GLY A 154 -13.72 11.75 20.11
C GLY A 154 -13.51 11.48 18.61
N ARG A 155 -14.21 10.49 18.03
CA ARG A 155 -14.17 10.26 16.58
C ARG A 155 -14.82 11.42 15.85
N LEU A 156 -14.18 11.83 14.77
CA LEU A 156 -14.77 12.59 13.67
C LEU A 156 -15.02 11.63 12.52
N GLN A 157 -16.21 11.71 11.93
CA GLN A 157 -16.60 10.88 10.79
C GLN A 157 -17.01 11.76 9.62
N ALA A 158 -16.42 11.50 8.44
CA ALA A 158 -16.83 12.18 7.21
C ALA A 158 -18.13 11.59 6.70
N LEU A 159 -19.16 12.41 6.55
CA LEU A 159 -20.42 11.97 5.97
C LEU A 159 -20.21 11.56 4.51
N HIS A 160 -20.82 10.44 4.10
CA HIS A 160 -20.73 9.95 2.71
C HIS A 160 -21.61 10.75 1.74
N VAL A 161 -22.52 11.57 2.25
CA VAL A 161 -23.29 12.55 1.48
C VAL A 161 -22.54 13.88 1.50
N ALA A 162 -22.23 14.39 0.31
CA ALA A 162 -21.48 15.61 0.09
C ALA A 162 -22.32 16.66 -0.63
N TRP A 163 -21.85 17.91 -0.57
CA TRP A 163 -22.37 19.01 -1.36
C TRP A 163 -21.51 19.20 -2.61
N ASP A 164 -22.14 19.20 -3.78
CA ASP A 164 -21.53 19.56 -5.05
C ASP A 164 -21.41 21.10 -5.10
N ALA A 165 -20.22 21.63 -4.84
CA ALA A 165 -19.95 23.05 -4.72
C ALA A 165 -19.78 23.75 -6.07
N ARG A 166 -19.69 22.97 -7.16
CA ARG A 166 -19.57 23.50 -8.52
C ARG A 166 -20.76 24.41 -8.88
N PRO A 167 -20.59 25.29 -9.87
CA PRO A 167 -21.68 26.12 -10.37
C PRO A 167 -22.87 25.30 -10.93
N THR A 168 -24.04 25.93 -11.02
CA THR A 168 -25.28 25.24 -11.46
C THR A 168 -25.18 24.79 -12.91
N GLU A 169 -24.51 25.58 -13.75
CA GLU A 169 -24.21 25.30 -15.16
C GLU A 169 -23.32 24.06 -15.35
N ALA A 170 -22.52 23.69 -14.34
CA ALA A 170 -21.73 22.46 -14.31
C ALA A 170 -22.50 21.28 -13.66
N GLY A 171 -23.80 21.45 -13.38
CA GLY A 171 -24.64 20.47 -12.69
C GLY A 171 -24.44 20.40 -11.17
N GLY A 172 -23.79 21.41 -10.58
CA GLY A 172 -23.53 21.50 -9.16
C GLY A 172 -24.67 22.10 -8.34
N GLN A 173 -24.33 22.60 -7.15
CA GLN A 173 -25.27 23.16 -6.17
C GLN A 173 -26.34 22.16 -5.70
N ARG A 174 -25.92 20.92 -5.41
CA ARG A 174 -26.81 19.82 -5.00
C ARG A 174 -26.15 18.86 -4.01
N TRP A 175 -26.98 18.17 -3.24
CA TRP A 175 -26.55 17.02 -2.45
C TRP A 175 -26.34 15.79 -3.34
N PHE A 176 -25.33 15.00 -3.04
CA PHE A 176 -25.08 13.73 -3.73
C PHE A 176 -24.35 12.74 -2.81
N SER A 177 -24.46 11.45 -3.12
CA SER A 177 -23.71 10.39 -2.44
C SER A 177 -22.37 10.19 -3.15
N LEU A 178 -21.29 10.11 -2.38
CA LEU A 178 -19.96 9.82 -2.91
C LEU A 178 -19.95 8.43 -3.58
N ASP A 179 -19.16 8.32 -4.64
CA ASP A 179 -18.96 7.11 -5.47
C ASP A 179 -20.22 6.46 -6.07
N GLY A 180 -21.39 7.14 -5.97
CA GLY A 180 -22.65 6.68 -6.54
C GLY A 180 -23.18 5.37 -5.95
N VAL A 181 -22.59 4.89 -4.84
CA VAL A 181 -22.91 3.60 -4.23
C VAL A 181 -23.03 3.76 -2.72
N ARG A 182 -24.19 3.37 -2.17
CA ARG A 182 -24.38 3.27 -0.73
C ARG A 182 -23.65 2.04 -0.18
N VAL A 183 -22.83 2.26 0.84
CA VAL A 183 -22.31 1.20 1.70
C VAL A 183 -23.35 0.91 2.81
N PRO A 184 -23.78 -0.35 3.02
CA PRO A 184 -24.79 -0.67 4.02
C PRO A 184 -24.23 -0.60 5.45
N ALA A 185 -25.12 -0.37 6.42
CA ALA A 185 -24.75 -0.42 7.83
C ALA A 185 -24.19 -1.81 8.20
N GLY A 186 -23.10 -1.82 8.99
CA GLY A 186 -22.40 -3.05 9.37
C GLY A 186 -21.25 -3.46 8.43
N ASP A 187 -21.12 -2.81 7.27
CA ASP A 187 -19.95 -2.96 6.42
C ASP A 187 -18.77 -2.13 6.99
N PRO A 188 -17.53 -2.64 7.03
CA PRO A 188 -16.36 -1.90 7.50
C PRO A 188 -16.11 -0.58 6.76
N ALA A 189 -16.53 -0.45 5.50
CA ALA A 189 -16.42 0.79 4.72
C ALA A 189 -17.57 1.78 4.98
N HIS A 190 -18.54 1.45 5.85
CA HIS A 190 -19.63 2.35 6.19
C HIS A 190 -19.11 3.59 6.91
N TRP A 191 -19.64 4.77 6.61
CA TRP A 191 -19.13 6.05 7.15
C TRP A 191 -19.13 6.16 8.69
N LYS A 192 -19.89 5.32 9.42
CA LYS A 192 -19.86 5.28 10.89
C LYS A 192 -18.86 4.26 11.46
N SER A 193 -18.33 3.39 10.60
CA SER A 193 -17.36 2.36 10.97
C SER A 193 -16.11 3.02 11.58
N PRO A 194 -15.58 2.49 12.69
CA PRO A 194 -14.27 2.92 13.21
C PRO A 194 -13.15 2.82 12.17
N ALA A 195 -13.24 1.87 11.23
CA ALA A 195 -12.22 1.63 10.20
C ALA A 195 -12.04 2.79 9.20
N VAL A 196 -13.02 3.69 9.07
CA VAL A 196 -12.97 4.86 8.17
C VAL A 196 -13.00 6.19 8.92
N SER A 197 -12.57 6.20 10.19
CA SER A 197 -12.55 7.43 10.98
C SER A 197 -11.67 8.51 10.35
N TRP A 198 -12.13 9.76 10.38
CA TRP A 198 -11.39 10.89 9.85
C TRP A 198 -10.06 11.09 10.62
N ASN A 199 -10.07 10.82 11.93
CA ASN A 199 -8.88 10.90 12.78
C ASN A 199 -7.74 10.01 12.28
N ALA A 200 -8.08 8.80 11.82
CA ALA A 200 -7.14 7.82 11.31
C ALA A 200 -6.72 8.11 9.86
N ALA A 201 -7.70 8.46 9.01
CA ALA A 201 -7.54 8.44 7.56
C ALA A 201 -7.22 9.80 6.93
N CYS A 202 -7.66 10.92 7.54
CA CYS A 202 -7.69 12.22 6.85
C CYS A 202 -7.01 13.34 7.64
N ALA A 203 -7.04 13.27 8.98
CA ALA A 203 -6.64 14.38 9.84
C ALA A 203 -5.22 14.89 9.59
N ASP A 204 -4.30 13.97 9.29
CA ASP A 204 -2.90 14.26 9.02
C ASP A 204 -2.69 15.18 7.80
N CYS A 205 -3.54 15.07 6.78
CA CYS A 205 -3.47 15.90 5.57
C CYS A 205 -4.35 17.16 5.64
N HIS A 206 -5.26 17.24 6.61
CA HIS A 206 -6.27 18.30 6.71
C HIS A 206 -6.07 19.23 7.91
N THR A 207 -4.99 19.04 8.68
CA THR A 207 -4.64 19.88 9.83
C THR A 207 -3.14 20.13 9.92
N THR A 208 -2.73 21.07 10.77
CA THR A 208 -1.32 21.37 11.04
C THR A 208 -0.94 20.94 12.45
N GLY A 209 0.20 20.24 12.59
CA GLY A 209 0.67 19.77 13.90
C GLY A 209 -0.21 18.68 14.51
N PHE A 210 -0.74 17.77 13.69
CA PHE A 210 -1.66 16.72 14.11
C PHE A 210 -1.03 15.67 15.03
N ARG A 211 -1.67 15.43 16.17
CA ARG A 211 -1.45 14.30 17.07
C ARG A 211 -2.73 13.50 17.20
N LYS A 212 -2.65 12.20 16.91
CA LYS A 212 -3.84 11.35 16.84
C LYS A 212 -4.45 11.13 18.22
N GLY A 213 -3.61 10.86 19.23
CA GLY A 213 -4.04 10.73 20.61
C GLY A 213 -5.08 9.63 20.83
N PHE A 214 -4.94 8.48 20.16
CA PHE A 214 -5.84 7.34 20.38
C PHE A 214 -5.46 6.58 21.66
N ASP A 215 -6.41 6.45 22.58
CA ASP A 215 -6.28 5.65 23.81
C ASP A 215 -6.85 4.25 23.55
N VAL A 216 -5.96 3.26 23.43
CA VAL A 216 -6.31 1.87 23.12
C VAL A 216 -7.18 1.24 24.21
N ALA A 217 -6.94 1.57 25.48
CA ALA A 217 -7.67 0.99 26.60
C ALA A 217 -9.09 1.58 26.71
N ALA A 218 -9.21 2.89 26.49
CA ALA A 218 -10.49 3.58 26.50
C ALA A 218 -11.25 3.54 25.16
N ASN A 219 -10.61 3.03 24.09
CA ASN A 219 -11.11 3.00 22.72
C ASN A 219 -11.69 4.37 22.27
N ARG A 220 -10.91 5.43 22.47
CA ARG A 220 -11.34 6.81 22.20
C ARG A 220 -10.20 7.67 21.65
N TYR A 221 -10.56 8.75 20.97
CA TYR A 221 -9.61 9.75 20.48
C TYR A 221 -9.57 10.98 21.38
N ASP A 222 -8.37 11.47 21.67
CA ASP A 222 -8.08 12.82 22.19
C ASP A 222 -7.20 13.56 21.16
N SER A 223 -7.66 13.56 19.91
CA SER A 223 -6.92 14.15 18.79
C SER A 223 -6.74 15.65 18.94
N LYS A 224 -5.54 16.13 18.64
CA LYS A 224 -5.13 17.54 18.78
C LYS A 224 -4.39 17.99 17.54
N TRP A 225 -4.51 19.28 17.23
CA TRP A 225 -3.77 19.94 16.17
C TRP A 225 -3.54 21.40 16.55
N ALA A 226 -2.57 22.04 15.92
CA ALA A 226 -2.24 23.44 16.14
C ALA A 226 -3.17 24.38 15.37
N GLU A 227 -3.55 24.01 14.14
CA GLU A 227 -4.39 24.83 13.25
C GLU A 227 -5.23 23.92 12.33
N THR A 228 -6.45 24.36 11.99
CA THR A 228 -7.30 23.68 10.99
C THR A 228 -6.84 24.01 9.58
N GLY A 229 -6.88 23.04 8.67
CA GLY A 229 -6.33 23.20 7.33
C GLY A 229 -4.81 23.05 7.30
N VAL A 230 -4.26 23.14 6.10
CA VAL A 230 -2.81 23.06 5.87
C VAL A 230 -2.23 24.47 6.01
N GLY A 231 -1.77 24.79 7.22
CA GLY A 231 -1.16 26.05 7.60
C GLY A 231 0.30 26.16 7.18
N CYS A 232 0.90 27.34 7.37
CA CYS A 232 2.29 27.61 6.99
C CYS A 232 3.27 26.60 7.59
N GLU A 233 3.06 26.20 8.84
CA GLU A 233 3.95 25.34 9.60
C GLU A 233 3.83 23.85 9.21
N ALA A 234 2.80 23.45 8.46
CA ALA A 234 2.72 22.11 7.88
C ALA A 234 3.81 21.89 6.80
N CYS A 235 4.15 22.96 6.07
CA CYS A 235 5.19 22.93 5.03
C CYS A 235 6.55 23.43 5.54
N HIS A 236 6.56 24.39 6.47
CA HIS A 236 7.77 25.06 6.94
C HIS A 236 8.28 24.60 8.31
N GLY A 237 7.55 23.71 8.97
CA GLY A 237 7.84 23.25 10.32
C GLY A 237 7.45 24.27 11.38
N ALA A 238 7.69 23.94 12.64
CA ALA A 238 7.31 24.79 13.76
C ALA A 238 8.08 26.13 13.74
N GLY A 239 7.34 27.23 13.85
CA GLY A 239 7.82 28.58 13.60
C GLY A 239 8.31 29.34 14.83
N ALA A 240 8.17 28.81 16.06
CA ALA A 240 8.50 29.56 17.28
C ALA A 240 9.94 30.11 17.27
N ARG A 241 10.93 29.27 16.95
CA ARG A 241 12.34 29.68 16.84
C ARG A 241 12.55 30.77 15.79
N HIS A 242 11.81 30.67 14.68
CA HIS A 242 11.88 31.66 13.60
C HIS A 242 11.29 33.00 14.02
N VAL A 243 10.12 32.99 14.68
CA VAL A 243 9.46 34.20 15.18
C VAL A 243 10.31 34.88 16.25
N GLU A 244 10.87 34.12 17.19
CA GLU A 244 11.81 34.65 18.20
C GLU A 244 13.04 35.29 17.55
N TRP A 245 13.65 34.60 16.59
CA TRP A 245 14.78 35.12 15.82
C TRP A 245 14.43 36.43 15.12
N ALA A 246 13.28 36.50 14.43
CA ALA A 246 12.84 37.66 13.69
C ALA A 246 12.55 38.85 14.61
N ARG A 247 11.84 38.62 15.72
CA ARG A 247 11.49 39.66 16.70
C ARG A 247 12.70 40.20 17.46
N ALA A 248 13.72 39.37 17.68
CA ALA A 248 14.98 39.79 18.28
C ALA A 248 15.83 40.68 17.35
N GLY A 249 15.43 40.87 16.08
CA GLY A 249 16.22 41.61 15.09
C GLY A 249 17.57 40.96 14.80
N ALA A 250 17.69 39.65 15.05
CA ALA A 250 18.94 38.92 14.96
C ALA A 250 19.46 38.88 13.52
N LYS A 251 20.73 39.21 13.31
CA LYS A 251 21.39 39.21 12.01
C LYS A 251 22.26 37.97 11.85
N GLY A 252 22.11 37.23 10.76
CA GLY A 252 22.91 36.04 10.46
C GLY A 252 22.42 35.24 9.25
N SER A 253 23.30 34.42 8.67
CA SER A 253 23.03 33.62 7.46
C SER A 253 22.61 32.17 7.73
N GLY A 254 22.41 31.78 8.99
CA GLY A 254 21.98 30.43 9.38
C GLY A 254 20.57 30.06 8.91
N ASP A 255 19.98 29.03 9.51
CA ASP A 255 18.59 28.59 9.25
C ASP A 255 17.54 29.67 9.57
N ARG A 256 17.94 30.76 10.23
CA ARG A 256 17.07 31.85 10.73
C ARG A 256 15.99 31.32 11.68
N GLY A 257 16.26 30.20 12.36
CA GLY A 257 15.31 29.52 13.23
C GLY A 257 14.15 28.82 12.52
N LEU A 258 14.15 28.75 11.17
CA LEU A 258 13.11 28.04 10.41
C LEU A 258 13.49 26.57 10.24
N GLU A 259 12.61 25.65 10.64
CA GLU A 259 12.89 24.21 10.62
C GLU A 259 13.01 23.65 9.19
N ALA A 260 12.09 24.04 8.29
CA ALA A 260 12.09 23.61 6.90
C ALA A 260 12.17 24.80 5.93
N PRO A 261 13.39 25.32 5.67
CA PRO A 261 13.58 26.31 4.63
C PRO A 261 13.48 25.64 3.26
N LEU A 262 12.28 25.62 2.68
CA LEU A 262 11.99 25.13 1.32
C LEU A 262 12.53 26.10 0.25
N ARG A 263 13.83 26.38 0.27
CA ARG A 263 14.47 27.28 -0.70
C ARG A 263 14.63 26.55 -2.04
N ARG A 264 14.51 27.32 -3.12
CA ARG A 264 14.86 26.88 -4.46
C ARG A 264 16.37 26.64 -4.50
N GLU A 265 16.79 25.39 -4.39
CA GLU A 265 18.20 25.04 -4.52
C GLU A 265 18.64 25.33 -5.96
N ALA A 266 19.87 25.82 -6.14
CA ALA A 266 20.40 26.08 -7.46
C ALA A 266 20.44 24.76 -8.26
N ARG A 267 19.89 24.77 -9.48
CA ARG A 267 20.02 23.65 -10.43
C ARG A 267 21.50 23.50 -10.77
N SER A 268 22.18 22.55 -10.14
CA SER A 268 23.53 22.16 -10.56
C SER A 268 23.43 21.15 -11.70
N ALA A 269 24.00 21.46 -12.85
CA ALA A 269 24.07 20.56 -14.00
C ALA A 269 24.91 19.28 -13.74
N SER A 270 25.61 19.19 -12.60
CA SER A 270 26.54 18.11 -12.28
C SER A 270 26.17 17.29 -11.04
N ALA A 271 25.05 17.59 -10.37
CA ALA A 271 24.63 16.83 -9.20
C ALA A 271 23.69 15.70 -9.64
N GLN A 272 23.96 14.47 -9.17
CA GLN A 272 22.98 13.38 -9.24
C GLN A 272 21.64 13.87 -8.65
N PRO A 273 20.49 13.55 -9.26
CA PRO A 273 19.20 13.97 -8.74
C PRO A 273 19.03 13.39 -7.33
N ARG A 274 19.18 14.23 -6.31
CA ARG A 274 18.74 13.89 -4.96
C ARG A 274 17.22 14.09 -4.91
N PRO A 275 16.49 13.28 -4.12
CA PRO A 275 15.10 13.56 -3.78
C PRO A 275 14.96 15.03 -3.36
N SER A 276 14.04 15.74 -4.00
CA SER A 276 13.79 17.13 -3.69
C SER A 276 13.03 17.17 -2.36
N ARG A 277 13.62 17.76 -1.31
CA ARG A 277 12.93 17.99 -0.02
C ARG A 277 11.57 18.67 -0.18
N GLU A 278 11.44 19.51 -1.20
CA GLU A 278 10.16 20.13 -1.56
C GLU A 278 9.14 19.10 -2.04
N VAL A 279 9.54 18.16 -2.90
CA VAL A 279 8.64 17.11 -3.42
C VAL A 279 8.20 16.21 -2.26
N ASP A 280 9.11 15.85 -1.36
CA ASP A 280 8.79 15.04 -0.18
C ASP A 280 7.87 15.78 0.79
N THR A 281 8.03 17.10 0.94
CA THR A 281 7.12 17.92 1.75
C THR A 281 5.71 17.91 1.17
N CYS A 282 5.55 18.02 -0.15
CA CYS A 282 4.26 17.87 -0.80
C CYS A 282 3.71 16.44 -0.66
N ALA A 283 4.58 15.43 -0.79
CA ALA A 283 4.23 14.02 -0.73
C ALA A 283 3.70 13.57 0.64
N ALA A 284 4.02 14.30 1.71
CA ALA A 284 3.42 14.10 3.03
C ALA A 284 1.89 14.15 2.99
N CYS A 285 1.28 14.85 2.03
CA CYS A 285 -0.18 14.86 1.81
C CYS A 285 -0.61 14.36 0.44
N HIS A 286 0.19 14.58 -0.61
CA HIS A 286 -0.12 14.25 -2.00
C HIS A 286 0.43 12.89 -2.45
N ALA A 287 0.48 11.92 -1.55
CA ALA A 287 0.83 10.52 -1.83
C ALA A 287 -0.08 9.58 -1.04
N GLN A 288 -0.41 8.42 -1.60
CA GLN A 288 -0.95 7.33 -0.80
C GLN A 288 0.15 6.74 0.06
N ARG A 289 0.00 6.82 1.39
CA ARG A 289 1.11 6.57 2.31
C ARG A 289 0.64 6.31 3.74
N ALA A 290 1.33 5.40 4.43
CA ALA A 290 1.16 5.16 5.86
C ALA A 290 2.10 6.08 6.67
N ARG A 291 1.62 6.60 7.80
CA ARG A 291 2.44 7.39 8.74
C ARG A 291 3.14 6.45 9.71
N ILE A 292 4.46 6.61 9.87
CA ILE A 292 5.29 5.75 10.73
C ILE A 292 5.88 6.49 11.94
N THR A 293 5.56 7.78 12.10
CA THR A 293 5.97 8.59 13.26
C THR A 293 4.81 9.40 13.84
N GLU A 294 4.77 9.56 15.16
CA GLU A 294 3.70 10.34 15.81
C GLU A 294 3.86 11.85 15.60
N GLN A 295 4.99 12.35 15.10
CA GLN A 295 5.17 13.77 14.74
C GLN A 295 6.10 13.89 13.53
N PRO A 296 5.54 13.85 12.31
CA PRO A 296 6.27 14.03 11.06
C PRO A 296 7.00 15.37 11.02
N ARG A 297 8.18 15.40 10.39
CA ARG A 297 8.97 16.61 10.24
C ARG A 297 8.72 17.25 8.88
N ALA A 298 8.31 18.51 8.88
CA ALA A 298 8.29 19.30 7.66
C ALA A 298 9.69 19.38 7.04
N GLY A 299 9.80 19.32 5.71
CA GLY A 299 11.09 19.38 4.99
C GLY A 299 12.00 18.16 5.17
N GLY A 300 11.54 17.12 5.87
CA GLY A 300 12.22 15.83 5.99
C GLY A 300 12.14 15.01 4.70
N GLU A 301 12.88 13.91 4.67
CA GLU A 301 12.73 12.90 3.60
C GLU A 301 11.45 12.10 3.83
N LEU A 302 10.73 11.76 2.76
CA LEU A 302 9.43 11.10 2.86
C LEU A 302 9.49 9.80 3.69
N LEU A 303 10.54 8.99 3.46
CA LEU A 303 10.76 7.70 4.10
C LEU A 303 11.23 7.77 5.57
N ASP A 304 11.41 8.96 6.13
CA ASP A 304 11.66 9.09 7.56
C ASP A 304 10.37 9.07 8.40
N ASP A 305 9.29 9.61 7.85
CA ASP A 305 8.03 9.81 8.58
C ASP A 305 6.86 9.06 7.96
N TYR A 306 7.04 8.57 6.73
CA TYR A 306 6.00 7.89 5.98
C TYR A 306 6.52 6.70 5.18
N GLU A 307 5.60 5.82 4.85
CA GLU A 307 5.80 4.72 3.93
C GLU A 307 4.82 4.87 2.75
N PRO A 308 5.31 5.22 1.55
CA PRO A 308 4.46 5.40 0.40
C PRO A 308 4.07 4.08 -0.25
N ALA A 309 2.87 4.04 -0.83
CA ALA A 309 2.48 2.99 -1.74
C ALA A 309 3.37 3.00 -3.00
N LEU A 310 3.70 1.81 -3.51
CA LEU A 310 4.33 1.64 -4.82
C LEU A 310 3.25 1.45 -5.90
N LEU A 311 3.60 0.89 -7.07
CA LEU A 311 2.65 0.66 -8.18
C LEU A 311 1.79 -0.59 -7.97
N ASP A 312 1.09 -0.60 -6.83
CA ASP A 312 0.14 -1.64 -6.46
C ASP A 312 -1.01 -1.74 -7.47
N ARG A 313 -1.46 -2.97 -7.75
CA ARG A 313 -2.47 -3.27 -8.79
C ARG A 313 -3.86 -2.70 -8.50
N THR A 314 -4.15 -2.41 -7.24
CA THR A 314 -5.43 -1.83 -6.83
C THR A 314 -5.41 -0.30 -6.94
N LEU A 315 -4.22 0.29 -7.00
CA LEU A 315 -4.00 1.73 -6.91
C LEU A 315 -3.58 2.35 -8.25
N TYR A 316 -2.84 1.59 -9.06
CA TYR A 316 -2.25 2.02 -10.33
C TYR A 316 -2.55 1.05 -11.47
N HIS A 317 -2.64 1.59 -12.68
CA HIS A 317 -2.52 0.82 -13.90
C HIS A 317 -1.08 0.30 -14.08
N ASP A 318 -0.90 -0.74 -14.91
CA ASP A 318 0.42 -1.37 -15.07
C ASP A 318 1.48 -0.41 -15.68
N ASP A 319 1.06 0.67 -16.35
CA ASP A 319 1.92 1.74 -16.86
C ASP A 319 2.13 2.90 -15.88
N GLY A 320 1.67 2.75 -14.64
CA GLY A 320 1.87 3.71 -13.57
C GLY A 320 0.88 4.86 -13.51
N GLN A 321 -0.09 4.92 -14.44
CA GLN A 321 -1.20 5.86 -14.36
C GLN A 321 -2.06 5.56 -13.13
N ILE A 322 -2.58 6.61 -12.50
CA ILE A 322 -3.48 6.50 -11.35
C ILE A 322 -4.77 5.75 -11.75
N ALA A 323 -5.14 4.71 -10.99
CA ALA A 323 -6.38 3.95 -11.19
C ALA A 323 -7.44 4.21 -10.11
N GLU A 324 -6.99 4.46 -8.88
CA GLU A 324 -7.83 4.79 -7.72
C GLU A 324 -7.26 6.01 -6.99
N VAL A 325 -7.87 6.46 -5.89
CA VAL A 325 -7.40 7.65 -5.13
C VAL A 325 -6.02 7.40 -4.54
N THR A 326 -4.97 7.83 -5.25
CA THR A 326 -3.56 7.65 -4.83
C THR A 326 -2.75 8.94 -4.82
N TYR A 327 -3.38 10.05 -5.23
CA TYR A 327 -2.78 11.38 -5.35
C TYR A 327 -1.59 11.40 -6.33
N GLU A 328 -0.88 12.52 -6.41
CA GLU A 328 -0.04 12.84 -7.58
C GLU A 328 1.43 12.43 -7.44
N TRP A 329 1.94 12.16 -6.24
CA TRP A 329 3.36 11.86 -6.04
C TRP A 329 3.79 10.60 -6.79
N GLY A 330 3.03 9.51 -6.70
CA GLY A 330 3.39 8.22 -7.29
C GLY A 330 3.50 8.27 -8.81
N SER A 331 2.59 8.97 -9.49
CA SER A 331 2.68 9.24 -10.94
C SER A 331 3.82 10.23 -11.24
N PHE A 332 3.99 11.29 -10.44
CA PHE A 332 5.03 12.29 -10.66
C PHE A 332 6.46 11.74 -10.60
N VAL A 333 6.79 10.91 -9.62
CA VAL A 333 8.15 10.34 -9.47
C VAL A 333 8.53 9.37 -10.59
N GLN A 334 7.57 8.93 -11.39
CA GLN A 334 7.80 8.15 -12.61
C GLN A 334 8.18 9.02 -13.81
N SER A 335 7.87 10.31 -13.75
CA SER A 335 7.99 11.20 -14.89
C SER A 335 9.44 11.55 -15.22
N ARG A 336 9.69 11.80 -16.52
CA ARG A 336 10.97 12.35 -16.98
C ARG A 336 11.23 13.76 -16.41
N LYS A 337 10.18 14.47 -15.99
CA LYS A 337 10.28 15.79 -15.35
C LYS A 337 10.90 15.66 -13.96
N TYR A 338 10.42 14.73 -13.15
CA TYR A 338 11.02 14.42 -11.84
C TYR A 338 12.49 14.00 -11.99
N ALA A 339 12.79 13.09 -12.92
CA ALA A 339 14.17 12.69 -13.21
C ALA A 339 15.08 13.85 -13.66
N ALA A 340 14.50 14.90 -14.27
CA ALA A 340 15.21 16.13 -14.66
C ALA A 340 15.27 17.20 -13.55
N GLY A 341 14.78 16.90 -12.34
CA GLY A 341 14.81 17.79 -11.18
C GLY A 341 13.71 18.86 -11.18
N VAL A 342 12.65 18.71 -11.97
CA VAL A 342 11.45 19.55 -11.90
C VAL A 342 10.72 19.26 -10.59
N ARG A 343 10.17 20.30 -9.96
CA ARG A 343 9.46 20.22 -8.67
C ARG A 343 8.02 20.70 -8.79
N CYS A 344 7.22 20.45 -7.77
CA CYS A 344 5.82 20.91 -7.70
C CYS A 344 5.73 22.44 -7.90
N SER A 345 6.61 23.20 -7.23
CA SER A 345 6.62 24.66 -7.29
C SER A 345 7.17 25.24 -8.59
N ASP A 346 7.68 24.44 -9.52
CA ASP A 346 7.99 24.91 -10.87
C ASP A 346 6.69 25.11 -11.69
N CYS A 347 5.61 24.40 -11.32
CA CYS A 347 4.30 24.49 -11.98
C CYS A 347 3.25 25.21 -11.13
N HIS A 348 3.27 25.01 -9.81
CA HIS A 348 2.32 25.60 -8.86
C HIS A 348 2.94 26.74 -8.07
N GLU A 349 2.14 27.74 -7.70
CA GLU A 349 2.49 28.69 -6.66
C GLU A 349 2.03 28.10 -5.31
N PRO A 350 2.96 27.75 -4.40
CA PRO A 350 2.63 26.91 -3.24
C PRO A 350 1.73 27.59 -2.20
N HIS A 351 1.63 28.93 -2.21
CA HIS A 351 0.81 29.66 -1.25
C HIS A 351 -0.61 29.81 -1.78
N SER A 352 -0.83 30.12 -3.05
CA SER A 352 -2.19 30.18 -3.59
C SER A 352 -2.74 28.81 -4.04
N GLY A 353 -1.87 27.85 -4.37
CA GLY A 353 -2.23 26.58 -5.00
C GLY A 353 -2.43 26.69 -6.53
N ASN A 354 -2.52 27.91 -7.07
CA ASN A 354 -2.77 28.15 -8.48
C ASN A 354 -1.58 27.76 -9.35
N LEU A 355 -1.87 27.50 -10.63
CA LEU A 355 -0.83 27.35 -11.64
C LEU A 355 -0.08 28.66 -11.84
N ARG A 356 1.22 28.57 -12.16
CA ARG A 356 2.04 29.76 -12.47
C ARG A 356 1.70 30.40 -13.81
N ALA A 357 1.05 29.66 -14.70
CA ALA A 357 0.56 30.13 -15.98
C ALA A 357 -0.63 29.26 -16.40
N GLU A 358 -1.54 29.84 -17.18
CA GLU A 358 -2.76 29.18 -17.65
C GLU A 358 -2.52 28.35 -18.91
N GLY A 359 -3.23 27.23 -19.03
CA GLY A 359 -3.23 26.38 -20.21
C GLY A 359 -1.83 25.97 -20.69
N ASN A 360 -1.63 25.97 -22.01
CA ASN A 360 -0.37 25.53 -22.62
C ASN A 360 0.83 26.44 -22.28
N ALA A 361 0.60 27.67 -21.83
CA ALA A 361 1.68 28.59 -21.44
C ALA A 361 2.52 28.03 -20.28
N LEU A 362 1.93 27.22 -19.40
CA LEU A 362 2.65 26.53 -18.33
C LEU A 362 3.68 25.56 -18.89
N CYS A 363 3.28 24.76 -19.87
CA CYS A 363 4.15 23.81 -20.55
C CYS A 363 5.20 24.54 -21.41
N ALA A 364 4.81 25.65 -22.03
CA ALA A 364 5.64 26.47 -22.91
C ALA A 364 6.83 27.14 -22.20
N SER A 365 6.81 27.21 -20.86
CA SER A 365 7.94 27.70 -20.06
C SER A 365 9.23 26.89 -20.25
N CYS A 366 9.11 25.61 -20.65
CA CYS A 366 10.23 24.70 -20.89
C CYS A 366 10.17 24.01 -22.25
N HIS A 367 8.97 23.83 -22.82
CA HIS A 367 8.76 23.17 -24.11
C HIS A 367 8.49 24.20 -25.19
N GLU A 368 9.32 24.27 -26.22
CA GLU A 368 9.19 25.25 -27.30
C GLU A 368 7.80 25.19 -27.97
N PRO A 369 6.94 26.23 -27.83
CA PRO A 369 5.57 26.18 -28.34
C PRO A 369 5.50 26.06 -29.88
N ALA A 370 6.45 26.66 -30.61
CA ALA A 370 6.55 26.51 -32.07
C ALA A 370 6.73 25.04 -32.52
N LYS A 371 7.21 24.17 -31.62
CA LYS A 371 7.41 22.75 -31.87
C LYS A 371 6.32 21.87 -31.26
N PHE A 372 5.89 22.16 -30.03
CA PHE A 372 5.02 21.29 -29.25
C PHE A 372 3.56 21.74 -29.19
N ASP A 373 3.30 23.05 -29.26
CA ASP A 373 1.95 23.63 -29.32
C ASP A 373 1.59 24.04 -30.76
N ALA A 374 1.84 23.12 -31.69
CA ALA A 374 1.64 23.33 -33.12
C ALA A 374 0.88 22.14 -33.74
N PRO A 375 0.08 22.34 -34.81
CA PRO A 375 -0.68 21.28 -35.46
C PRO A 375 0.17 20.10 -35.94
N ALA A 376 1.46 20.32 -36.22
CA ALA A 376 2.40 19.25 -36.56
C ALA A 376 2.72 18.30 -35.39
N HIS A 377 2.49 18.74 -34.14
CA HIS A 377 2.64 17.95 -32.93
C HIS A 377 1.34 17.29 -32.49
N HIS A 378 0.30 18.11 -32.26
CA HIS A 378 -0.97 17.61 -31.72
C HIS A 378 -1.90 17.06 -32.80
N HIS A 379 -1.67 17.33 -34.09
CA HIS A 379 -2.44 16.78 -35.21
C HIS A 379 -3.94 17.12 -35.22
N HIS A 380 -4.32 18.25 -34.63
CA HIS A 380 -5.69 18.79 -34.67
C HIS A 380 -5.69 20.14 -35.41
N SER A 381 -6.55 20.32 -36.41
CA SER A 381 -6.66 21.56 -37.19
C SER A 381 -7.96 22.34 -36.96
N ALA A 382 -8.92 21.75 -36.25
CA ALA A 382 -10.21 22.35 -35.94
C ALA A 382 -10.30 22.74 -34.45
N ALA A 383 -11.07 23.79 -34.16
CA ALA A 383 -11.36 24.24 -32.81
C ALA A 383 -12.54 23.44 -32.18
N PRO A 384 -12.56 23.25 -30.85
CA PRO A 384 -11.50 23.61 -29.90
C PRO A 384 -10.29 22.68 -30.00
N THR A 385 -9.10 23.25 -30.00
CA THR A 385 -7.84 22.50 -30.04
C THR A 385 -7.53 21.95 -28.64
N PRO A 386 -7.15 20.66 -28.50
CA PRO A 386 -6.80 20.10 -27.20
C PRO A 386 -5.55 20.76 -26.61
N SER A 387 -5.52 20.89 -25.29
CA SER A 387 -4.36 21.39 -24.54
C SER A 387 -3.33 20.28 -24.33
N CYS A 388 -2.09 20.63 -23.96
CA CYS A 388 -1.04 19.67 -23.66
C CYS A 388 -1.48 18.66 -22.60
N VAL A 389 -2.17 19.14 -21.56
CA VAL A 389 -2.64 18.34 -20.43
C VAL A 389 -3.70 17.31 -20.82
N ASP A 390 -4.47 17.53 -21.89
CA ASP A 390 -5.53 16.60 -22.31
C ASP A 390 -4.95 15.30 -22.88
N CYS A 391 -3.72 15.34 -23.38
CA CYS A 391 -3.02 14.17 -23.90
C CYS A 391 -1.98 13.61 -22.92
N HIS A 392 -1.26 14.49 -22.23
CA HIS A 392 -0.11 14.11 -21.42
C HIS A 392 -0.42 13.89 -19.94
N MET A 393 -1.57 14.37 -19.45
CA MET A 393 -2.01 14.24 -18.06
C MET A 393 -3.46 13.75 -18.04
N SER A 394 -3.63 12.45 -18.26
CA SER A 394 -4.94 11.82 -18.35
C SER A 394 -5.77 12.13 -17.11
N GLU A 395 -7.05 12.43 -17.34
CA GLU A 395 -7.98 12.81 -16.28
C GLU A 395 -8.79 11.61 -15.82
N HIS A 396 -8.94 11.46 -14.51
CA HIS A 396 -9.80 10.48 -13.88
C HIS A 396 -10.72 11.17 -12.87
N THR A 397 -11.99 10.77 -12.84
CA THR A 397 -12.98 11.34 -11.92
C THR A 397 -13.12 10.47 -10.68
N PHE A 398 -12.73 11.01 -9.53
CA PHE A 398 -12.90 10.41 -8.21
C PHE A 398 -14.11 11.00 -7.50
N MET A 399 -14.63 10.31 -6.48
CA MET A 399 -15.72 10.84 -5.65
C MET A 399 -16.92 11.32 -6.49
N SER A 400 -17.19 10.64 -7.60
CA SER A 400 -18.19 10.97 -8.65
C SER A 400 -17.98 12.28 -9.43
N ILE A 401 -17.37 13.31 -8.87
CA ILE A 401 -17.33 14.66 -9.48
C ILE A 401 -15.98 15.38 -9.41
N ASP A 402 -14.97 14.74 -8.79
CA ASP A 402 -13.64 15.31 -8.61
C ASP A 402 -12.68 14.83 -9.70
N ALA A 403 -12.59 15.62 -10.76
CA ALA A 403 -11.69 15.36 -11.87
C ALA A 403 -10.24 15.71 -11.49
N ARG A 404 -9.37 14.71 -11.48
CA ARG A 404 -7.94 14.87 -11.19
C ARG A 404 -7.11 14.37 -12.35
N ARG A 405 -5.95 14.99 -12.55
CA ARG A 405 -5.06 14.72 -13.69
C ARG A 405 -3.79 14.03 -13.23
N ASP A 406 -3.45 12.95 -13.90
CA ASP A 406 -2.23 12.19 -13.67
C ASP A 406 -0.96 13.04 -13.91
N HIS A 407 0.01 12.96 -13.01
CA HIS A 407 1.26 13.71 -13.06
C HIS A 407 2.46 12.91 -13.61
N GLY A 408 2.22 11.78 -14.29
CA GLY A 408 3.25 11.02 -15.00
C GLY A 408 3.75 11.70 -16.28
N PHE A 409 2.97 12.63 -16.85
CA PHE A 409 3.28 13.36 -18.08
C PHE A 409 3.56 12.42 -19.27
N HIS A 410 2.77 11.34 -19.38
CA HIS A 410 3.01 10.24 -20.29
C HIS A 410 3.02 10.71 -21.75
N VAL A 411 3.89 10.11 -22.57
CA VAL A 411 3.72 10.19 -24.03
C VAL A 411 2.51 9.30 -24.38
N PRO A 412 1.49 9.78 -25.11
CA PRO A 412 0.33 8.98 -25.45
C PRO A 412 0.72 7.68 -26.15
N ARG A 413 0.37 6.55 -25.53
CA ARG A 413 0.67 5.19 -26.02
C ARG A 413 -0.60 4.32 -26.06
N PRO A 414 -1.54 4.56 -27.00
CA PRO A 414 -2.75 3.73 -27.10
C PRO A 414 -2.47 2.25 -27.41
N ASP A 415 -1.26 1.91 -27.88
CA ASP A 415 -0.81 0.52 -28.02
C ASP A 415 -0.68 -0.21 -26.67
N LEU A 416 -0.43 0.53 -25.57
CA LEU A 416 -0.44 -0.04 -24.22
C LEU A 416 -1.87 -0.43 -23.79
N THR A 417 -2.91 0.27 -24.25
CA THR A 417 -4.29 -0.16 -24.00
C THR A 417 -4.57 -1.54 -24.58
N LEU A 418 -4.06 -1.80 -25.79
CA LEU A 418 -4.25 -3.09 -26.45
C LEU A 418 -3.44 -4.24 -25.83
N SER A 419 -2.28 -3.93 -25.25
CA SER A 419 -1.35 -4.95 -24.73
C SER A 419 -1.50 -5.20 -23.24
N VAL A 420 -1.73 -4.15 -22.44
CA VAL A 420 -1.77 -4.23 -20.97
C VAL A 420 -3.06 -3.69 -20.35
N GLY A 421 -3.98 -3.14 -21.15
CA GLY A 421 -5.30 -2.71 -20.70
C GLY A 421 -5.34 -1.36 -19.96
N THR A 422 -4.30 -0.53 -20.10
CA THR A 422 -4.26 0.81 -19.48
C THR A 422 -5.12 1.82 -20.26
N PRO A 423 -5.73 2.85 -19.63
CA PRO A 423 -6.42 3.93 -20.33
C PRO A 423 -5.51 4.68 -21.31
N ASN A 424 -6.09 5.22 -22.39
CA ASN A 424 -5.39 6.12 -23.30
C ASN A 424 -6.17 7.42 -23.50
N ALA A 425 -5.44 8.53 -23.59
CA ALA A 425 -6.02 9.86 -23.75
C ALA A 425 -6.81 10.04 -25.06
N CYS A 426 -6.47 9.30 -26.12
CA CYS A 426 -7.14 9.44 -27.42
C CYS A 426 -8.59 8.95 -27.37
N ALA A 427 -8.83 7.78 -26.76
CA ALA A 427 -10.15 7.16 -26.70
C ALA A 427 -11.16 7.96 -25.89
N ALA A 428 -10.71 8.80 -24.94
CA ALA A 428 -11.58 9.70 -24.17
C ALA A 428 -12.33 10.69 -25.08
N CYS A 429 -11.66 11.27 -26.08
CA CYS A 429 -12.28 12.16 -27.06
C CYS A 429 -12.78 11.44 -28.32
N HIS A 430 -12.16 10.31 -28.68
CA HIS A 430 -12.44 9.53 -29.89
C HIS A 430 -13.11 8.18 -29.60
N ALA A 431 -14.07 8.17 -28.67
CA ALA A 431 -14.72 6.95 -28.19
C ALA A 431 -15.38 6.11 -29.31
N LYS A 432 -15.82 6.74 -30.40
CA LYS A 432 -16.48 6.04 -31.52
C LYS A 432 -15.51 5.23 -32.38
N GLN A 433 -14.24 5.61 -32.40
CA GLN A 433 -13.22 4.99 -33.22
C GLN A 433 -12.56 3.80 -32.50
N GLY A 434 -12.47 3.87 -31.16
CA GLY A 434 -11.94 2.83 -30.29
C GLY A 434 -10.42 2.71 -30.28
N ASP A 435 -9.91 1.89 -29.36
CA ASP A 435 -8.47 1.81 -29.04
C ASP A 435 -7.61 1.31 -30.19
N ALA A 436 -8.11 0.35 -30.97
CA ALA A 436 -7.37 -0.19 -32.11
C ALA A 436 -7.15 0.84 -33.22
N TRP A 437 -8.10 1.77 -33.39
CA TRP A 437 -7.89 2.91 -34.27
C TRP A 437 -6.86 3.88 -33.68
N ALA A 438 -6.95 4.21 -32.40
CA ALA A 438 -6.04 5.15 -31.75
C ALA A 438 -4.59 4.67 -31.83
N ALA A 439 -4.35 3.37 -31.57
CA ALA A 439 -3.02 2.78 -31.68
C ALA A 439 -2.45 2.86 -33.11
N ARG A 440 -3.27 2.54 -34.13
CA ARG A 440 -2.87 2.67 -35.54
C ARG A 440 -2.62 4.12 -35.95
N ALA A 441 -3.46 5.04 -35.51
CA ALA A 441 -3.33 6.47 -35.81
C ALA A 441 -2.02 7.03 -35.24
N ILE A 442 -1.71 6.74 -33.97
CA ILE A 442 -0.46 7.19 -33.35
C ILE A 442 0.78 6.58 -34.01
N GLU A 443 0.78 5.28 -34.34
CA GLU A 443 1.93 4.67 -35.06
C GLU A 443 2.11 5.27 -36.47
N GLN A 444 1.03 5.70 -37.14
CA GLN A 444 1.11 6.42 -38.43
C GLN A 444 1.69 7.83 -38.28
N LEU A 445 1.27 8.56 -37.23
CA LEU A 445 1.71 9.94 -36.97
C LEU A 445 3.13 10.01 -36.38
N ARG A 446 3.51 8.99 -35.60
CA ARG A 446 4.75 8.88 -34.84
C ARG A 446 5.22 7.42 -34.81
N SER A 447 5.88 7.00 -35.89
CA SER A 447 6.33 5.62 -36.04
C SER A 447 7.37 5.21 -35.00
N GLY A 448 7.29 3.96 -34.55
CA GLY A 448 8.25 3.35 -33.62
C GLY A 448 7.99 3.61 -32.14
N LEU A 449 6.89 4.30 -31.77
CA LEU A 449 6.49 4.43 -30.36
C LEU A 449 6.13 3.07 -29.76
N ALA A 450 5.37 2.25 -30.48
CA ALA A 450 4.96 0.92 -30.01
C ALA A 450 6.13 -0.06 -29.82
N ARG A 451 7.29 0.22 -30.43
CA ARG A 451 8.50 -0.61 -30.35
C ARG A 451 9.39 -0.25 -29.17
N ARG A 452 9.07 0.81 -28.41
CA ARG A 452 9.83 1.19 -27.23
C ARG A 452 9.53 0.22 -26.11
N THR A 453 10.59 -0.35 -25.52
CA THR A 453 10.48 -1.12 -24.29
C THR A 453 9.88 -0.24 -23.20
N ASP A 454 8.76 -0.70 -22.65
CA ASP A 454 8.04 0.00 -21.60
C ASP A 454 8.12 -0.83 -20.32
N PHE A 455 8.24 -0.18 -19.16
CA PHE A 455 8.14 -0.92 -17.90
C PHE A 455 6.72 -1.47 -17.73
N ALA A 456 5.70 -0.85 -18.34
CA ALA A 456 4.32 -1.29 -18.28
C ALA A 456 4.12 -2.73 -18.76
N VAL A 457 4.73 -3.08 -19.90
CA VAL A 457 4.61 -4.42 -20.50
C VAL A 457 5.29 -5.47 -19.62
N ARG A 458 6.46 -5.14 -19.05
CA ARG A 458 7.19 -6.05 -18.16
C ARG A 458 6.49 -6.22 -16.83
N LEU A 459 5.96 -5.14 -16.26
CA LEU A 459 5.20 -5.18 -15.02
C LEU A 459 3.90 -5.97 -15.23
N HIS A 460 3.20 -5.79 -16.36
CA HIS A 460 1.97 -6.52 -16.69
C HIS A 460 2.14 -8.04 -16.71
N ALA A 461 3.35 -8.56 -17.00
CA ALA A 461 3.63 -9.99 -17.00
C ALA A 461 3.24 -10.67 -15.68
N ARG A 462 3.17 -9.91 -14.59
CA ARG A 462 2.66 -10.28 -13.26
C ARG A 462 1.24 -10.88 -13.23
N LYS A 463 0.45 -10.71 -14.30
CA LYS A 463 -0.87 -11.36 -14.47
C LYS A 463 -0.79 -12.78 -15.07
N GLY A 464 0.28 -13.10 -15.79
CA GLY A 464 0.42 -14.36 -16.51
C GLY A 464 0.97 -15.51 -15.68
N GLY A 465 1.66 -15.22 -14.57
CA GLY A 465 2.31 -16.23 -13.73
C GLY A 465 3.42 -17.01 -14.45
N GLY A 466 4.09 -17.88 -13.70
CA GLY A 466 5.09 -18.80 -14.23
C GLY A 466 6.45 -18.19 -14.59
N SER A 467 7.35 -19.04 -15.10
CA SER A 467 8.77 -18.69 -15.27
C SER A 467 9.02 -17.56 -16.29
N ALA A 468 8.18 -17.46 -17.33
CA ALA A 468 8.29 -16.41 -18.33
C ALA A 468 7.95 -15.04 -17.74
N ALA A 469 6.84 -14.95 -16.99
CA ALA A 469 6.48 -13.74 -16.27
C ALA A 469 7.56 -13.31 -15.28
N GLY A 470 8.10 -14.25 -14.50
CA GLY A 470 9.18 -13.98 -13.56
C GLY A 470 10.46 -13.45 -14.22
N ARG A 471 10.77 -13.86 -15.46
CA ARG A 471 11.91 -13.31 -16.23
C ARG A 471 11.66 -11.87 -16.68
N GLU A 472 10.46 -11.56 -17.16
CA GLU A 472 10.11 -10.21 -17.61
C GLU A 472 10.15 -9.21 -16.43
N ILE A 473 9.50 -9.53 -15.32
CA ILE A 473 9.51 -8.69 -14.09
C ILE A 473 10.93 -8.52 -13.57
N SER A 474 11.70 -9.61 -13.53
CA SER A 474 13.11 -9.56 -13.12
C SER A 474 13.98 -8.67 -13.99
N SER A 475 13.72 -8.60 -15.29
CA SER A 475 14.49 -7.75 -16.20
C SER A 475 14.29 -6.26 -15.90
N LEU A 476 13.14 -5.89 -15.32
CA LEU A 476 12.82 -4.52 -14.92
C LEU A 476 13.63 -4.05 -13.71
N ILE A 477 13.89 -4.91 -12.73
CA ILE A 477 14.62 -4.56 -11.49
C ILE A 477 16.00 -3.94 -11.81
N GLY A 478 16.70 -4.51 -12.79
CA GLY A 478 18.04 -4.08 -13.22
C GLY A 478 18.05 -2.94 -14.23
N ASP A 479 16.91 -2.48 -14.74
CA ASP A 479 16.84 -1.46 -15.77
C ASP A 479 16.93 -0.05 -15.16
N GLU A 480 18.14 0.50 -15.12
CA GLU A 480 18.39 1.84 -14.57
C GLU A 480 17.69 2.98 -15.35
N LYS A 481 17.15 2.72 -16.55
CA LYS A 481 16.34 3.71 -17.28
C LYS A 481 14.89 3.73 -16.83
N ALA A 482 14.43 2.70 -16.13
CA ALA A 482 13.09 2.65 -15.57
C ALA A 482 13.02 3.43 -14.23
N PRO A 483 11.87 4.04 -13.90
CA PRO A 483 11.70 4.74 -12.63
C PRO A 483 11.96 3.83 -11.41
N ALA A 484 12.57 4.39 -10.36
CA ALA A 484 12.88 3.65 -9.13
C ALA A 484 11.63 2.97 -8.51
N ILE A 485 10.47 3.65 -8.53
CA ILE A 485 9.21 3.10 -8.00
C ILE A 485 8.73 1.85 -8.79
N ALA A 486 8.90 1.83 -10.12
CA ALA A 486 8.54 0.67 -10.94
C ALA A 486 9.50 -0.51 -10.70
N ARG A 487 10.81 -0.22 -10.53
CA ARG A 487 11.82 -1.23 -10.21
C ARG A 487 11.64 -1.81 -8.81
N ALA A 488 11.29 -0.97 -7.83
CA ALA A 488 10.95 -1.39 -6.48
C ALA A 488 9.68 -2.27 -6.47
N THR A 489 8.65 -1.86 -7.23
CA THR A 489 7.43 -2.67 -7.42
C THR A 489 7.78 -4.04 -7.99
N ALA A 490 8.60 -4.10 -9.05
CA ALA A 490 9.02 -5.35 -9.66
C ALA A 490 9.77 -6.29 -8.69
N LEU A 491 10.52 -5.74 -7.72
CA LEU A 491 11.20 -6.51 -6.69
C LEU A 491 10.21 -7.10 -5.67
N LEU A 492 9.17 -6.35 -5.29
CA LEU A 492 8.11 -6.86 -4.40
C LEU A 492 7.25 -7.94 -5.07
N GLU A 493 6.97 -7.82 -6.37
CA GLU A 493 6.21 -8.83 -7.13
C GLU A 493 6.94 -10.19 -7.21
N LEU A 494 8.24 -10.24 -6.89
CA LEU A 494 9.04 -11.46 -6.82
C LEU A 494 9.40 -11.85 -5.37
N ALA A 495 8.77 -11.24 -4.36
CA ALA A 495 9.11 -11.46 -2.95
C ALA A 495 8.83 -12.88 -2.45
N ALA A 496 7.87 -13.59 -3.07
CA ALA A 496 7.54 -14.98 -2.74
C ALA A 496 8.67 -15.97 -3.11
N GLU A 497 9.41 -15.70 -4.19
CA GLU A 497 10.58 -16.47 -4.63
C GLU A 497 11.75 -15.53 -4.92
N PRO A 498 12.32 -14.88 -3.89
CA PRO A 498 13.26 -13.79 -4.09
C PRO A 498 14.62 -14.31 -4.54
N ARG A 499 15.19 -13.69 -5.57
CA ARG A 499 16.57 -13.95 -5.98
C ARG A 499 17.54 -13.17 -5.10
N ARG A 500 18.35 -13.89 -4.34
CA ARG A 500 19.37 -13.34 -3.43
C ARG A 500 20.22 -12.23 -4.07
N ASP A 501 20.76 -12.45 -5.27
CA ASP A 501 21.64 -11.48 -5.95
C ASP A 501 20.92 -10.17 -6.34
N GLN A 502 19.61 -10.22 -6.55
CA GLN A 502 18.78 -9.06 -6.86
C GLN A 502 18.46 -8.28 -5.59
N VAL A 503 18.05 -8.97 -4.54
CA VAL A 503 17.78 -8.38 -3.22
C VAL A 503 19.05 -7.70 -2.67
N GLU A 504 20.20 -8.37 -2.73
CA GLU A 504 21.48 -7.79 -2.27
C GLU A 504 21.94 -6.59 -3.09
N ARG A 505 21.69 -6.57 -4.41
CA ARG A 505 21.98 -5.40 -5.24
C ARG A 505 21.05 -4.23 -4.91
N ALA A 506 19.76 -4.50 -4.76
CA ALA A 506 18.77 -3.50 -4.41
C ALA A 506 19.04 -2.87 -3.03
N ALA A 507 19.48 -3.67 -2.04
CA ALA A 507 19.92 -3.20 -0.72
C ALA A 507 21.15 -2.29 -0.75
N ARG A 508 21.92 -2.27 -1.85
CA ARG A 508 23.08 -1.38 -2.06
C ARG A 508 22.77 -0.21 -3.01
N SER A 509 21.55 -0.15 -3.52
CA SER A 509 21.13 0.89 -4.46
C SER A 509 21.22 2.28 -3.82
N PRO A 510 21.62 3.33 -4.57
CA PRO A 510 21.45 4.71 -4.11
C PRO A 510 19.98 5.10 -3.97
N GLU A 511 19.07 4.41 -4.67
CA GLU A 511 17.63 4.67 -4.64
C GLU A 511 16.96 4.13 -3.36
N PRO A 512 16.36 5.00 -2.52
CA PRO A 512 15.74 4.57 -1.27
C PRO A 512 14.61 3.54 -1.43
N LEU A 513 13.75 3.69 -2.45
CA LEU A 513 12.64 2.76 -2.69
C LEU A 513 13.13 1.34 -3.03
N LEU A 514 14.31 1.21 -3.65
CA LEU A 514 14.91 -0.11 -3.91
C LEU A 514 15.45 -0.74 -2.63
N ARG A 515 16.01 0.05 -1.71
CA ARG A 515 16.47 -0.45 -0.40
C ARG A 515 15.30 -0.87 0.47
N LEU A 516 14.21 -0.09 0.47
CA LEU A 516 12.95 -0.43 1.13
C LEU A 516 12.38 -1.75 0.58
N ALA A 517 12.24 -1.87 -0.74
CA ALA A 517 11.74 -3.08 -1.37
C ALA A 517 12.65 -4.30 -1.13
N ALA A 518 13.98 -4.10 -1.10
CA ALA A 518 14.92 -5.17 -0.76
C ALA A 518 14.70 -5.72 0.65
N ALA A 519 14.47 -4.85 1.63
CA ALA A 519 14.21 -5.25 3.01
C ALA A 519 12.92 -6.07 3.13
N ARG A 520 11.86 -5.69 2.40
CA ARG A 520 10.59 -6.44 2.35
C ARG A 520 10.72 -7.79 1.67
N SER A 521 11.31 -7.81 0.48
CA SER A 521 11.51 -9.05 -0.28
C SER A 521 12.48 -10.02 0.41
N ALA A 522 13.23 -9.58 1.42
CA ALA A 522 14.15 -10.44 2.15
C ALA A 522 13.42 -11.50 3.00
N ALA A 523 12.14 -11.32 3.34
CA ALA A 523 11.37 -12.29 4.13
C ALA A 523 11.38 -13.71 3.54
N GLY A 524 11.38 -13.84 2.20
CA GLY A 524 11.46 -15.12 1.50
C GLY A 524 12.87 -15.73 1.40
N LEU A 525 13.91 -15.08 1.93
CA LEU A 525 15.28 -15.60 1.95
C LEU A 525 15.56 -16.44 3.21
N SER A 526 16.53 -17.35 3.13
CA SER A 526 16.96 -18.11 4.31
C SER A 526 17.50 -17.18 5.42
N PRO A 527 17.43 -17.56 6.71
CA PRO A 527 17.93 -16.71 7.80
C PRO A 527 19.37 -16.22 7.59
N ARG A 528 20.25 -17.09 7.08
CA ARG A 528 21.65 -16.74 6.77
C ARG A 528 21.76 -15.70 5.66
N GLU A 529 20.96 -15.83 4.60
CA GLU A 529 20.95 -14.86 3.49
C GLU A 529 20.39 -13.52 3.92
N ARG A 530 19.36 -13.51 4.77
CA ARG A 530 18.82 -12.29 5.38
C ARG A 530 19.87 -11.55 6.19
N VAL A 531 20.62 -12.26 7.03
CA VAL A 531 21.75 -11.68 7.78
C VAL A 531 22.79 -11.08 6.83
N LEU A 532 23.21 -11.79 5.79
CA LEU A 532 24.23 -11.28 4.87
C LEU A 532 23.76 -10.07 4.04
N GLY A 533 22.48 -10.02 3.69
CA GLY A 533 21.90 -8.97 2.86
C GLY A 533 21.45 -7.72 3.61
N MET A 534 20.79 -7.89 4.76
CA MET A 534 19.95 -6.83 5.38
C MET A 534 20.60 -6.13 6.58
N VAL A 535 21.61 -6.72 7.23
CA VAL A 535 22.25 -6.09 8.40
C VAL A 535 22.81 -4.69 8.14
N ARG A 536 23.18 -4.40 6.88
CA ARG A 536 23.64 -3.06 6.48
C ARG A 536 22.53 -2.00 6.53
N LEU A 537 21.28 -2.42 6.35
CA LEU A 537 20.11 -1.55 6.30
C LEU A 537 19.59 -1.20 7.69
N LEU A 538 20.04 -1.90 8.74
CA LEU A 538 19.73 -1.56 10.14
C LEU A 538 20.27 -0.17 10.56
N ASP A 539 21.27 0.33 9.84
CA ASP A 539 21.85 1.67 10.02
C ASP A 539 21.58 2.56 8.78
N ASP A 540 20.60 2.24 7.93
CA ASP A 540 20.21 3.09 6.79
C ASP A 540 19.82 4.48 7.31
N PRO A 541 20.13 5.59 6.60
CA PRO A 541 19.71 6.93 7.03
C PRO A 541 18.19 7.07 7.18
N LEU A 542 17.40 6.30 6.42
CA LEU A 542 15.95 6.44 6.36
C LEU A 542 15.23 5.46 7.28
N ARG A 543 14.31 5.98 8.09
CA ARG A 543 13.58 5.19 9.09
C ARG A 543 12.81 4.02 8.51
N ALA A 544 12.04 4.21 7.43
CA ALA A 544 11.25 3.14 6.82
C ALA A 544 12.13 1.96 6.39
N VAL A 545 13.34 2.24 5.87
CA VAL A 545 14.28 1.19 5.46
C VAL A 545 14.82 0.43 6.67
N ARG A 546 15.16 1.12 7.77
CA ARG A 546 15.58 0.48 9.03
C ARG A 546 14.49 -0.40 9.61
N ILE A 547 13.25 0.09 9.64
CA ILE A 547 12.08 -0.65 10.12
C ILE A 547 11.92 -1.97 9.36
N GLU A 548 11.91 -1.92 8.03
CA GLU A 548 11.74 -3.15 7.23
C GLU A 548 12.94 -4.09 7.34
N ALA A 549 14.15 -3.54 7.45
CA ALA A 549 15.33 -4.37 7.69
C ALA A 549 15.23 -5.11 9.03
N ALA A 550 14.76 -4.43 10.07
CA ALA A 550 14.56 -5.02 11.39
C ALA A 550 13.44 -6.06 11.38
N ASN A 551 12.33 -5.79 10.69
CA ASN A 551 11.24 -6.73 10.48
C ASN A 551 11.75 -8.02 9.80
N SER A 552 12.52 -7.89 8.71
CA SER A 552 13.10 -9.03 8.01
C SER A 552 14.06 -9.88 8.88
N LEU A 553 14.63 -9.29 9.93
CA LEU A 553 15.60 -9.89 10.84
C LEU A 553 15.01 -10.22 12.23
N ALA A 554 13.69 -10.09 12.41
CA ALA A 554 13.05 -10.18 13.73
C ALA A 554 13.16 -11.58 14.35
N ASN A 555 13.03 -12.64 13.55
CA ASN A 555 13.18 -14.04 13.97
C ASN A 555 14.61 -14.60 13.79
N VAL A 556 15.60 -13.76 13.47
CA VAL A 556 16.99 -14.20 13.35
C VAL A 556 17.60 -14.32 14.76
N PRO A 557 18.20 -15.47 15.12
CA PRO A 557 18.84 -15.62 16.42
C PRO A 557 20.07 -14.69 16.61
N ASP A 558 20.37 -14.36 17.87
CA ASP A 558 21.41 -13.39 18.24
C ASP A 558 22.85 -13.82 17.89
N ASP A 559 23.08 -15.13 17.79
CA ASP A 559 24.37 -15.73 17.46
C ASP A 559 24.81 -15.43 16.01
N GLY A 560 23.84 -15.18 15.12
CA GLY A 560 24.07 -14.76 13.74
C GLY A 560 24.47 -13.30 13.58
N LEU A 561 24.49 -12.51 14.66
CA LEU A 561 24.75 -11.07 14.65
C LEU A 561 25.89 -10.67 15.58
N SER A 562 26.73 -9.74 15.15
CA SER A 562 27.68 -9.05 16.04
C SER A 562 26.96 -8.17 17.07
N GLU A 563 27.65 -7.80 18.15
CA GLU A 563 27.10 -6.92 19.19
C GLU A 563 26.56 -5.60 18.62
N LYS A 564 27.31 -4.97 17.70
CA LYS A 564 26.86 -3.76 17.00
C LYS A 564 25.56 -4.01 16.22
N GLN A 565 25.48 -5.11 15.48
CA GLN A 565 24.28 -5.45 14.69
C GLN A 565 23.08 -5.75 15.59
N ARG A 566 23.27 -6.40 16.74
CA ARG A 566 22.20 -6.59 17.74
C ARG A 566 21.69 -5.26 18.26
N ALA A 567 22.59 -4.33 18.59
CA ALA A 567 22.21 -2.98 19.04
C ALA A 567 21.46 -2.21 17.94
N SER A 568 21.93 -2.26 16.68
CA SER A 568 21.23 -1.61 15.55
C SER A 568 19.86 -2.24 15.29
N ARG A 569 19.76 -3.56 15.34
CA ARG A 569 18.47 -4.26 15.21
C ARG A 569 17.51 -3.86 16.32
N SER A 570 17.97 -3.82 17.58
CA SER A 570 17.14 -3.40 18.71
C SER A 570 16.57 -2.00 18.51
N ARG A 571 17.40 -1.03 18.12
CA ARG A 571 16.94 0.35 17.85
C ARG A 571 15.90 0.39 16.73
N ALA A 572 16.13 -0.34 15.64
CA ALA A 572 15.20 -0.36 14.51
C ALA A 572 13.89 -1.12 14.82
N LEU A 573 13.94 -2.13 15.71
CA LEU A 573 12.74 -2.79 16.26
C LEU A 573 11.93 -1.86 17.19
N ASP A 574 12.60 -0.99 17.96
CA ASP A 574 11.93 0.06 18.72
C ASP A 574 11.22 1.05 17.79
N GLU A 575 11.87 1.45 16.69
CA GLU A 575 11.24 2.27 15.65
C GLU A 575 10.04 1.56 15.02
N TYR A 576 10.13 0.25 14.75
CA TYR A 576 9.03 -0.51 14.18
C TYR A 576 7.83 -0.60 15.13
N ARG A 577 8.06 -0.92 16.40
CA ARG A 577 7.00 -0.90 17.43
C ARG A 577 6.35 0.48 17.54
N ALA A 578 7.15 1.54 17.55
CA ALA A 578 6.62 2.90 17.60
C ALA A 578 5.76 3.21 16.35
N ALA A 579 6.20 2.81 15.16
CA ALA A 579 5.46 2.99 13.91
C ALA A 579 4.11 2.25 13.93
N LEU A 580 4.07 1.00 14.41
CA LEU A 580 2.82 0.28 14.60
C LEU A 580 1.87 1.02 15.56
N MET A 581 2.41 1.63 16.63
CA MET A 581 1.61 2.37 17.60
C MET A 581 1.12 3.74 17.12
N VAL A 582 1.66 4.29 16.03
CA VAL A 582 1.05 5.45 15.33
C VAL A 582 -0.32 5.07 14.75
N ALA A 583 -0.49 3.80 14.39
CA ALA A 583 -1.75 3.22 13.92
C ALA A 583 -2.42 2.34 14.99
N ALA A 584 -2.27 2.66 16.28
CA ALA A 584 -2.83 1.87 17.38
C ALA A 584 -4.37 1.76 17.40
N ASP A 585 -5.05 2.57 16.58
CA ASP A 585 -6.48 2.52 16.26
C ASP A 585 -6.85 1.47 15.20
N SER A 586 -5.86 0.87 14.54
CA SER A 586 -6.05 -0.14 13.50
C SER A 586 -5.89 -1.56 14.05
N PRO A 587 -6.84 -2.48 13.82
CA PRO A 587 -6.68 -3.88 14.20
C PRO A 587 -5.46 -4.53 13.51
N ALA A 588 -5.13 -4.10 12.30
CA ALA A 588 -3.96 -4.62 11.57
C ALA A 588 -2.63 -4.24 12.23
N ALA A 589 -2.54 -3.05 12.83
CA ALA A 589 -1.31 -2.64 13.53
C ALA A 589 -1.05 -3.53 14.76
N HIS A 590 -2.11 -3.89 15.49
CA HIS A 590 -2.02 -4.81 16.63
C HIS A 590 -1.74 -6.25 16.19
N ALA A 591 -2.31 -6.71 15.08
CA ALA A 591 -1.97 -8.02 14.52
C ALA A 591 -0.49 -8.08 14.07
N ASN A 592 0.02 -7.04 13.41
CA ASN A 592 1.44 -6.97 13.03
C ASN A 592 2.36 -6.87 14.26
N LEU A 593 1.94 -6.15 15.30
CA LEU A 593 2.65 -6.13 16.59
C LEU A 593 2.69 -7.53 17.21
N ALA A 594 1.58 -8.27 17.16
CA ALA A 594 1.52 -9.63 17.66
C ALA A 594 2.45 -10.59 16.90
N VAL A 595 2.49 -10.47 15.56
CA VAL A 595 3.45 -11.23 14.73
C VAL A 595 4.88 -10.92 15.12
N LEU A 596 5.23 -9.65 15.29
CA LEU A 596 6.57 -9.25 15.70
C LEU A 596 6.94 -9.83 17.09
N LEU A 597 6.03 -9.73 18.05
CA LEU A 597 6.23 -10.24 19.40
C LEU A 597 6.36 -11.77 19.43
N HIS A 598 5.55 -12.47 18.63
CA HIS A 598 5.65 -13.91 18.44
C HIS A 598 7.04 -14.30 17.88
N GLN A 599 7.52 -13.59 16.85
CA GLN A 599 8.86 -13.80 16.29
C GLN A 599 10.00 -13.54 17.30
N GLN A 600 9.75 -12.68 18.28
CA GLN A 600 10.68 -12.39 19.39
C GLN A 600 10.53 -13.35 20.58
N GLY A 601 9.55 -14.27 20.54
CA GLY A 601 9.25 -15.22 21.62
C GLY A 601 8.42 -14.65 22.77
N ASP A 602 7.94 -13.41 22.69
CA ASP A 602 7.04 -12.82 23.68
C ASP A 602 5.58 -13.20 23.38
N LEU A 603 5.27 -14.47 23.65
CA LEU A 603 3.97 -15.06 23.30
C LEU A 603 2.80 -14.45 24.09
N ALA A 604 3.03 -14.04 25.34
CA ALA A 604 1.99 -13.46 26.18
C ALA A 604 1.56 -12.08 25.69
N THR A 605 2.53 -11.22 25.33
CA THR A 605 2.20 -9.91 24.76
C THR A 605 1.65 -10.04 23.34
N ALA A 606 2.10 -11.04 22.57
CA ALA A 606 1.52 -11.35 21.25
C ALA A 606 0.02 -11.70 21.35
N GLU A 607 -0.36 -12.58 22.29
CA GLU A 607 -1.77 -12.93 22.54
C GLU A 607 -2.59 -11.68 22.90
N ALA A 608 -2.10 -10.82 23.80
CA ALA A 608 -2.77 -9.59 24.18
C ALA A 608 -2.95 -8.60 23.02
N ALA A 609 -1.99 -8.55 22.09
CA ALA A 609 -2.07 -7.71 20.90
C ALA A 609 -3.13 -8.25 19.91
N TYR A 610 -3.19 -9.55 19.63
CA TYR A 610 -4.29 -10.12 18.82
C TYR A 610 -5.66 -9.91 19.47
N GLN A 611 -5.77 -10.11 20.79
CA GLN A 611 -7.01 -9.83 21.51
C GLN A 611 -7.41 -8.36 21.39
N THR A 612 -6.44 -7.44 21.42
CA THR A 612 -6.69 -6.01 21.19
C THR A 612 -7.19 -5.75 19.78
N ALA A 613 -6.61 -6.38 18.75
CA ALA A 613 -7.12 -6.31 17.38
C ALA A 613 -8.60 -6.73 17.29
N LEU A 614 -8.97 -7.85 17.92
CA LEU A 614 -10.36 -8.34 17.97
C LEU A 614 -11.31 -7.45 18.80
N ARG A 615 -10.80 -6.72 19.80
CA ARG A 615 -11.59 -5.71 20.53
C ARG A 615 -11.86 -4.46 19.68
N LEU A 616 -10.89 -4.06 18.85
CA LEU A 616 -11.04 -2.91 17.95
C LEU A 616 -11.99 -3.23 16.80
N ASP A 617 -11.88 -4.44 16.24
CA ASP A 617 -12.75 -4.92 15.18
C ASP A 617 -12.95 -6.44 15.29
N ASP A 618 -14.15 -6.86 15.70
CA ASP A 618 -14.52 -8.27 15.82
C ASP A 618 -14.75 -8.97 14.48
N THR A 619 -14.61 -8.24 13.36
CA THR A 619 -14.68 -8.73 11.99
C THR A 619 -13.31 -8.85 11.31
N PHE A 620 -12.21 -8.53 12.02
CA PHE A 620 -10.86 -8.59 11.47
C PHE A 620 -10.30 -10.03 11.48
N VAL A 621 -10.57 -10.76 10.38
CA VAL A 621 -10.17 -12.16 10.16
C VAL A 621 -8.71 -12.47 10.52
N PRO A 622 -7.70 -11.66 10.13
CA PRO A 622 -6.30 -11.98 10.41
C PRO A 622 -5.95 -12.10 11.90
N ALA A 623 -6.70 -11.43 12.78
CA ALA A 623 -6.49 -11.58 14.22
C ALA A 623 -7.05 -12.89 14.78
N TYR A 624 -8.11 -13.46 14.19
CA TYR A 624 -8.59 -14.80 14.56
C TYR A 624 -7.60 -15.88 14.13
N THR A 625 -7.15 -15.83 12.87
CA THR A 625 -6.23 -16.84 12.32
C THR A 625 -4.87 -16.75 13.00
N GLY A 626 -4.27 -15.56 13.12
CA GLY A 626 -2.98 -15.39 13.78
C GLY A 626 -2.98 -15.77 15.26
N LEU A 627 -4.07 -15.52 15.99
CA LEU A 627 -4.18 -15.96 17.38
C LEU A 627 -4.40 -17.48 17.50
N ALA A 628 -5.14 -18.09 16.57
CA ALA A 628 -5.27 -19.54 16.51
C ALA A 628 -3.92 -20.22 16.21
N ASP A 629 -3.12 -19.66 15.30
CA ASP A 629 -1.77 -20.14 15.00
C ASP A 629 -0.85 -20.01 16.22
N LEU A 630 -0.94 -18.88 16.95
CA LEU A 630 -0.22 -18.69 18.20
C LEU A 630 -0.62 -19.72 19.27
N TYR A 631 -1.91 -20.07 19.38
CA TYR A 631 -2.36 -21.13 20.27
C TYR A 631 -1.86 -22.51 19.82
N ALA A 632 -1.87 -22.80 18.52
CA ALA A 632 -1.35 -24.05 17.98
C ALA A 632 0.16 -24.22 18.26
N ALA A 633 0.94 -23.14 18.15
CA ALA A 633 2.36 -23.11 18.51
C ALA A 633 2.62 -23.35 20.01
N GLN A 634 1.62 -23.10 20.86
CA GLN A 634 1.64 -23.39 22.31
C GLN A 634 1.00 -24.74 22.66
N GLU A 635 0.65 -25.57 21.67
CA GLU A 635 -0.09 -26.83 21.86
C GLU A 635 -1.48 -26.64 22.51
N ARG A 636 -2.05 -25.44 22.38
CA ARG A 636 -3.38 -25.04 22.89
C ARG A 636 -4.45 -25.15 21.79
N ASP A 637 -4.45 -26.25 21.04
CA ASP A 637 -5.30 -26.43 19.86
C ASP A 637 -6.81 -26.28 20.18
N GLY A 638 -7.25 -26.65 21.39
CA GLY A 638 -8.64 -26.48 21.83
C GLY A 638 -9.07 -25.02 21.93
N ASP A 639 -8.19 -24.14 22.42
CA ASP A 639 -8.45 -22.69 22.51
C ASP A 639 -8.54 -22.07 21.10
N GLY A 640 -7.66 -22.49 20.19
CA GLY A 640 -7.68 -22.08 18.78
C GLY A 640 -8.97 -22.49 18.07
N ALA A 641 -9.43 -23.73 18.26
CA ALA A 641 -10.65 -24.20 17.62
C ALA A 641 -11.88 -23.45 18.16
N ALA A 642 -11.95 -23.23 19.47
CA ALA A 642 -13.02 -22.45 20.09
C ALA A 642 -13.03 -20.99 19.59
N LEU A 643 -11.86 -20.37 19.43
CA LEU A 643 -11.72 -19.03 18.88
C LEU A 643 -12.20 -18.96 17.42
N LEU A 644 -11.78 -19.91 16.58
CA LEU A 644 -12.16 -19.94 15.17
C LEU A 644 -13.65 -20.22 14.98
N HIS A 645 -14.26 -21.07 15.82
CA HIS A 645 -15.71 -21.25 15.84
C HIS A 645 -16.44 -19.93 16.12
N ARG A 646 -16.01 -19.15 17.11
CA ARG A 646 -16.57 -17.82 17.37
C ARG A 646 -16.40 -16.87 16.18
N GLY A 647 -15.24 -16.92 15.53
CA GLY A 647 -14.99 -16.16 14.29
C GLY A 647 -15.96 -16.55 13.17
N ILE A 648 -16.20 -17.84 12.97
CA ILE A 648 -17.13 -18.36 11.94
C ILE A 648 -18.59 -18.02 12.27
N GLU A 649 -18.99 -18.04 13.54
CA GLU A 649 -20.31 -17.56 13.95
C GLU A 649 -20.55 -16.10 13.56
N ARG A 650 -19.49 -15.28 13.64
CA ARG A 650 -19.52 -13.86 13.26
C ARG A 650 -19.41 -13.65 11.75
N LEU A 651 -18.58 -14.45 11.09
CA LEU A 651 -18.18 -14.34 9.69
C LEU A 651 -18.27 -15.70 8.97
N PRO A 652 -19.49 -16.21 8.72
CA PRO A 652 -19.69 -17.56 8.19
C PRO A 652 -19.20 -17.76 6.75
N ASP A 653 -18.90 -16.68 6.04
CA ASP A 653 -18.42 -16.71 4.65
C ASP A 653 -16.91 -16.42 4.54
N ALA A 654 -16.19 -16.30 5.67
CA ALA A 654 -14.75 -16.06 5.67
C ALA A 654 -13.97 -17.37 5.45
N ALA A 655 -13.51 -17.59 4.21
CA ALA A 655 -12.81 -18.80 3.81
C ALA A 655 -11.58 -19.11 4.68
N ASP A 656 -10.81 -18.11 5.09
CA ASP A 656 -9.59 -18.28 5.89
C ASP A 656 -9.87 -18.82 7.30
N LEU A 657 -11.04 -18.51 7.88
CA LEU A 657 -11.44 -19.06 9.18
C LEU A 657 -11.76 -20.55 9.06
N HIS A 658 -12.46 -20.94 8.01
CA HIS A 658 -12.75 -22.35 7.71
C HIS A 658 -11.46 -23.12 7.40
N TYR A 659 -10.53 -22.50 6.65
CA TYR A 659 -9.22 -23.07 6.39
C TYR A 659 -8.44 -23.32 7.67
N SER A 660 -8.27 -22.28 8.50
CA SER A 660 -7.52 -22.36 9.76
C SER A 660 -8.12 -23.39 10.71
N LEU A 661 -9.46 -23.45 10.78
CA LEU A 661 -10.14 -24.45 11.60
C LEU A 661 -9.90 -25.86 11.06
N GLY A 662 -9.99 -26.05 9.73
CA GLY A 662 -9.66 -27.30 9.07
C GLY A 662 -8.25 -27.80 9.39
N MET A 663 -7.25 -26.92 9.30
CA MET A 663 -5.85 -27.24 9.63
C MET A 663 -5.70 -27.64 11.10
N LEU A 664 -6.34 -26.91 12.01
CA LEU A 664 -6.28 -27.20 13.45
C LEU A 664 -6.98 -28.53 13.81
N LEU A 665 -8.12 -28.83 13.16
CA LEU A 665 -8.82 -30.10 13.31
C LEU A 665 -8.00 -31.28 12.78
N MET A 666 -7.20 -31.09 11.72
CA MET A 666 -6.24 -32.12 11.27
C MET A 666 -5.20 -32.42 12.36
N ARG A 667 -4.62 -31.39 12.99
CA ARG A 667 -3.67 -31.56 14.12
C ARG A 667 -4.30 -32.32 15.29
N GLN A 668 -5.60 -32.12 15.53
CA GLN A 668 -6.38 -32.84 16.54
C GLN A 668 -6.82 -34.25 16.12
N ASN A 669 -6.40 -34.75 14.96
CA ASN A 669 -6.84 -36.02 14.36
C ASN A 669 -8.37 -36.12 14.11
N GLN A 670 -9.04 -34.98 13.94
CA GLN A 670 -10.47 -34.90 13.60
C GLN A 670 -10.65 -34.81 12.07
N THR A 671 -10.11 -35.79 11.35
CA THR A 671 -9.92 -35.76 9.89
C THR A 671 -11.19 -35.44 9.10
N GLN A 672 -12.33 -36.07 9.40
CA GLN A 672 -13.56 -35.83 8.63
C GLN A 672 -14.09 -34.40 8.83
N SER A 673 -14.09 -33.89 10.06
CA SER A 673 -14.51 -32.52 10.36
C SER A 673 -13.56 -31.51 9.72
N ALA A 674 -12.26 -31.79 9.71
CA ALA A 674 -11.29 -30.97 9.01
C ALA A 674 -11.55 -30.91 7.49
N ILE A 675 -11.82 -32.05 6.85
CA ILE A 675 -12.18 -32.12 5.42
C ILE A 675 -13.44 -31.30 5.15
N ASP A 676 -14.44 -31.35 6.01
CA ASP A 676 -15.69 -30.61 5.84
C ASP A 676 -15.46 -29.08 5.88
N GLU A 677 -14.59 -28.61 6.78
CA GLU A 677 -14.21 -27.19 6.87
C GLU A 677 -13.33 -26.75 5.70
N LEU A 678 -12.32 -27.54 5.30
CA LEU A 678 -11.51 -27.28 4.11
C LEU A 678 -12.36 -27.24 2.83
N ALA A 679 -13.38 -28.11 2.73
CA ALA A 679 -14.33 -28.09 1.64
C ALA A 679 -15.15 -26.79 1.60
N LYS A 680 -15.53 -26.23 2.77
CA LYS A 680 -16.19 -24.92 2.85
C LYS A 680 -15.24 -23.82 2.41
N ALA A 681 -14.00 -23.81 2.90
CA ALA A 681 -12.98 -22.82 2.51
C ALA A 681 -12.79 -22.78 0.98
N ALA A 682 -12.56 -23.92 0.35
CA ALA A 682 -12.40 -24.03 -1.10
C ALA A 682 -13.65 -23.61 -1.91
N ARG A 683 -14.86 -23.82 -1.35
CA ARG A 683 -16.12 -23.35 -1.98
C ARG A 683 -16.35 -21.84 -1.83
N LEU A 684 -15.95 -21.26 -0.71
CA LEU A 684 -16.13 -19.84 -0.40
C LEU A 684 -15.16 -18.96 -1.20
N ALA A 685 -13.98 -19.48 -1.52
CA ALA A 685 -12.94 -18.81 -2.32
C ALA A 685 -12.45 -19.71 -3.49
N PRO A 686 -13.30 -19.97 -4.51
CA PRO A 686 -12.95 -20.82 -5.65
C PRO A 686 -11.81 -20.26 -6.53
N GLU A 687 -11.52 -18.96 -6.41
CA GLU A 687 -10.37 -18.29 -7.01
C GLU A 687 -9.04 -18.63 -6.33
N SER A 688 -9.06 -19.20 -5.12
CA SER A 688 -7.84 -19.66 -4.45
C SER A 688 -7.51 -21.08 -4.87
N ALA A 689 -6.54 -21.21 -5.78
CA ALA A 689 -5.96 -22.49 -6.17
C ALA A 689 -5.40 -23.23 -4.94
N TYR A 690 -4.79 -22.49 -4.01
CA TYR A 690 -4.21 -23.04 -2.79
C TYR A 690 -5.25 -23.75 -1.91
N LEU A 691 -6.40 -23.12 -1.63
CA LEU A 691 -7.41 -23.73 -0.77
C LEU A 691 -7.99 -25.02 -1.37
N THR A 692 -8.13 -25.07 -2.69
CA THR A 692 -8.54 -26.33 -3.36
C THR A 692 -7.43 -27.38 -3.34
N TYR A 693 -6.17 -26.97 -3.49
CA TYR A 693 -5.01 -27.86 -3.36
C TYR A 693 -4.98 -28.52 -1.98
N VAL A 694 -5.07 -27.74 -0.89
CA VAL A 694 -5.06 -28.29 0.48
C VAL A 694 -6.25 -29.23 0.71
N TYR A 695 -7.44 -28.84 0.28
CA TYR A 695 -8.62 -29.71 0.35
C TYR A 695 -8.42 -31.04 -0.40
N ALA A 696 -7.83 -31.01 -1.60
CA ALA A 696 -7.57 -32.21 -2.38
C ALA A 696 -6.50 -33.13 -1.77
N VAL A 697 -5.46 -32.56 -1.15
CA VAL A 697 -4.45 -33.32 -0.40
C VAL A 697 -5.10 -34.02 0.79
N ALA A 698 -5.87 -33.30 1.61
CA ALA A 698 -6.60 -33.85 2.74
C ALA A 698 -7.53 -35.01 2.34
N LEU A 699 -8.28 -34.85 1.24
CA LEU A 699 -9.12 -35.93 0.69
C LEU A 699 -8.30 -37.14 0.24
N SER A 700 -7.12 -36.93 -0.33
CA SER A 700 -6.26 -38.02 -0.79
C SER A 700 -5.70 -38.84 0.38
N GLU A 701 -5.30 -38.17 1.46
CA GLU A 701 -4.82 -38.83 2.69
C GLU A 701 -5.91 -39.67 3.35
N ASP A 702 -7.16 -39.20 3.33
CA ASP A 702 -8.33 -39.95 3.80
C ASP A 702 -8.83 -41.01 2.78
N ARG A 703 -8.08 -41.27 1.71
CA ARG A 703 -8.40 -42.24 0.65
C ARG A 703 -9.67 -41.91 -0.16
N GLN A 704 -10.13 -40.67 -0.12
CA GLN A 704 -11.21 -40.13 -0.96
C GLN A 704 -10.71 -39.65 -2.34
N THR A 705 -9.88 -40.47 -2.98
CA THR A 705 -9.13 -40.13 -4.19
C THR A 705 -10.00 -39.67 -5.36
N ALA A 706 -11.18 -40.27 -5.54
CA ALA A 706 -12.10 -39.88 -6.61
C ALA A 706 -12.61 -38.44 -6.43
N THR A 707 -12.93 -38.05 -5.20
CA THR A 707 -13.37 -36.70 -4.84
C THR A 707 -12.21 -35.70 -4.98
N ALA A 708 -11.01 -36.07 -4.53
CA ALA A 708 -9.80 -35.24 -4.66
C ALA A 708 -9.53 -34.87 -6.13
N LEU A 709 -9.51 -35.88 -7.02
CA LEU A 709 -9.28 -35.67 -8.45
C LEU A 709 -10.44 -34.92 -9.13
N ALA A 710 -11.67 -35.01 -8.61
CA ALA A 710 -12.79 -34.21 -9.12
C ALA A 710 -12.64 -32.72 -8.75
N ALA A 711 -12.26 -32.42 -7.51
CA ALA A 711 -11.99 -31.07 -7.04
C ALA A 711 -10.82 -30.43 -7.82
N LEU A 712 -9.71 -31.15 -7.97
CA LEU A 712 -8.56 -30.70 -8.75
C LEU A 712 -8.93 -30.45 -10.22
N ARG A 713 -9.70 -31.34 -10.86
CA ARG A 713 -10.18 -31.12 -12.24
C ARG A 713 -11.06 -29.87 -12.37
N ALA A 714 -11.84 -29.51 -11.35
CA ALA A 714 -12.60 -28.27 -11.36
C ALA A 714 -11.69 -27.04 -11.18
N ALA A 715 -10.74 -27.10 -10.25
CA ALA A 715 -9.83 -26.00 -9.98
C ALA A 715 -8.83 -25.75 -11.12
N VAL A 716 -8.28 -26.79 -11.77
CA VAL A 716 -7.39 -26.66 -12.94
C VAL A 716 -8.12 -26.00 -14.12
N LYS A 717 -9.45 -26.11 -14.24
CA LYS A 717 -10.19 -25.34 -15.26
C LYS A 717 -10.21 -23.85 -14.98
N LEU A 718 -10.24 -23.46 -13.71
CA LEU A 718 -10.20 -22.07 -13.28
C LEU A 718 -8.77 -21.52 -13.30
N HIS A 719 -7.81 -22.36 -12.93
CA HIS A 719 -6.39 -22.03 -12.76
C HIS A 719 -5.50 -22.97 -13.59
N PRO A 720 -5.57 -22.90 -14.93
CA PRO A 720 -4.92 -23.88 -15.82
C PRO A 720 -3.39 -23.81 -15.84
N MET A 721 -2.81 -22.85 -15.12
CA MET A 721 -1.37 -22.63 -15.02
C MET A 721 -0.81 -22.82 -13.60
N ASP A 722 -1.66 -23.20 -12.64
CA ASP A 722 -1.23 -23.37 -11.25
C ASP A 722 -0.39 -24.64 -11.07
N GLN A 723 0.83 -24.46 -10.57
CA GLN A 723 1.78 -25.55 -10.38
C GLN A 723 1.32 -26.55 -9.31
N ASN A 724 0.72 -26.08 -8.22
CA ASN A 724 0.35 -26.93 -7.09
C ASN A 724 -0.82 -27.83 -7.47
N LEU A 725 -1.82 -27.30 -8.18
CA LEU A 725 -2.95 -28.07 -8.68
C LEU A 725 -2.53 -29.12 -9.71
N LEU A 726 -1.65 -28.76 -10.66
CA LEU A 726 -1.13 -29.68 -11.66
C LEU A 726 -0.25 -30.77 -11.02
N GLY A 727 0.64 -30.38 -10.10
CA GLY A 727 1.49 -31.30 -9.35
C GLY A 727 0.69 -32.27 -8.50
N ALA A 728 -0.30 -31.78 -7.75
CA ALA A 728 -1.21 -32.61 -6.96
C ALA A 728 -2.02 -33.57 -7.84
N THR A 729 -2.51 -33.10 -8.99
CA THR A 729 -3.22 -33.95 -9.95
C THR A 729 -2.30 -35.08 -10.45
N ALA A 730 -1.07 -34.75 -10.83
CA ALA A 730 -0.09 -35.73 -11.28
C ALA A 730 0.22 -36.79 -10.21
N LEU A 731 0.51 -36.36 -8.97
CA LEU A 731 0.87 -37.24 -7.87
C LEU A 731 -0.31 -38.11 -7.40
N ILE A 732 -1.47 -37.51 -7.16
CA ILE A 732 -2.65 -38.24 -6.66
C ILE A 732 -3.17 -39.21 -7.73
N ALA A 733 -3.21 -38.82 -9.01
CA ALA A 733 -3.62 -39.71 -10.09
C ALA A 733 -2.63 -40.86 -10.31
N ARG A 734 -1.31 -40.61 -10.17
CA ARG A 734 -0.27 -41.65 -10.21
C ARG A 734 -0.50 -42.69 -9.14
N ASN A 735 -0.69 -42.27 -7.89
CA ASN A 735 -0.90 -43.17 -6.75
C ASN A 735 -2.23 -43.95 -6.88
N ALA A 736 -3.21 -43.39 -7.59
CA ALA A 736 -4.47 -44.04 -7.91
C ALA A 736 -4.40 -45.03 -9.10
N GLY A 737 -3.23 -45.19 -9.74
CA GLY A 737 -3.06 -45.99 -10.97
C GLY A 737 -3.70 -45.36 -12.21
N ARG A 738 -4.08 -44.08 -12.17
CA ARG A 738 -4.70 -43.33 -13.27
C ARG A 738 -3.62 -42.63 -14.11
N PHE A 739 -2.75 -43.43 -14.72
CA PHE A 739 -1.51 -42.95 -15.35
C PHE A 739 -1.74 -41.97 -16.51
N ASP A 740 -2.82 -42.09 -17.28
CA ASP A 740 -3.12 -41.14 -18.36
C ASP A 740 -3.42 -39.73 -17.84
N GLU A 741 -4.20 -39.63 -16.75
CA GLU A 741 -4.51 -38.34 -16.12
C GLU A 741 -3.27 -37.75 -15.46
N ALA A 742 -2.48 -38.60 -14.79
CA ALA A 742 -1.21 -38.19 -14.19
C ALA A 742 -0.23 -37.64 -15.23
N LEU A 743 -0.07 -38.34 -16.34
CA LEU A 743 0.84 -37.97 -17.42
C LEU A 743 0.40 -36.68 -18.11
N ALA A 744 -0.91 -36.48 -18.33
CA ALA A 744 -1.44 -35.25 -18.89
C ALA A 744 -1.11 -34.04 -18.01
N ALA A 745 -1.30 -34.16 -16.68
CA ALA A 745 -0.96 -33.10 -15.74
C ALA A 745 0.55 -32.84 -15.68
N ALA A 746 1.39 -33.88 -15.65
CA ALA A 746 2.84 -33.75 -15.64
C ALA A 746 3.40 -33.11 -16.91
N LYS A 747 2.89 -33.48 -18.09
CA LYS A 747 3.26 -32.83 -19.37
C LYS A 747 2.87 -31.37 -19.39
N ARG A 748 1.68 -31.03 -18.90
CA ARG A 748 1.25 -29.63 -18.80
C ARG A 748 2.15 -28.84 -17.85
N LEU A 749 2.57 -29.45 -16.75
CA LEU A 749 3.50 -28.83 -15.82
C LEU A 749 4.88 -28.60 -16.46
N GLU A 750 5.40 -29.56 -17.22
CA GLU A 750 6.66 -29.41 -17.97
C GLU A 750 6.57 -28.32 -19.06
N GLU A 751 5.45 -28.21 -19.77
CA GLU A 751 5.20 -27.15 -20.76
C GLU A 751 5.25 -25.75 -20.15
N LEU A 752 4.67 -25.57 -18.95
CA LEU A 752 4.57 -24.29 -18.26
C LEU A 752 5.88 -23.91 -17.55
N PHE A 753 6.61 -24.90 -17.05
CA PHE A 753 7.85 -24.74 -16.30
C PHE A 753 8.99 -25.54 -16.95
N PRO A 754 9.38 -25.20 -18.19
CA PRO A 754 10.35 -25.99 -18.94
C PRO A 754 11.74 -25.94 -18.29
N GLY A 755 12.45 -27.06 -18.35
CA GLY A 755 13.84 -27.17 -17.88
C GLY A 755 14.00 -27.49 -16.40
N ARG A 756 12.92 -27.78 -15.66
CA ARG A 756 12.99 -28.34 -14.31
C ARG A 756 13.27 -29.85 -14.37
N PRO A 757 14.38 -30.35 -13.78
CA PRO A 757 14.68 -31.78 -13.77
C PRO A 757 13.55 -32.63 -13.17
N GLU A 758 12.86 -32.10 -12.17
CA GLU A 758 11.81 -32.79 -11.42
C GLU A 758 10.58 -33.07 -12.29
N THR A 759 10.16 -32.10 -13.10
CA THR A 759 8.98 -32.25 -13.99
C THR A 759 9.29 -33.21 -15.14
N ARG A 760 10.50 -33.17 -15.69
CA ARG A 760 10.93 -34.10 -16.73
C ARG A 760 11.01 -35.54 -16.20
N ALA A 761 11.64 -35.74 -15.05
CA ALA A 761 11.72 -37.04 -14.41
C ALA A 761 10.32 -37.61 -14.10
N MET A 762 9.37 -36.75 -13.69
CA MET A 762 7.98 -37.15 -13.45
C MET A 762 7.28 -37.60 -14.75
N VAL A 763 7.49 -36.92 -15.87
CA VAL A 763 6.95 -37.33 -17.18
C VAL A 763 7.53 -38.68 -17.61
N GLU A 764 8.85 -38.86 -17.52
CA GLU A 764 9.54 -40.10 -17.87
C GLU A 764 9.06 -41.29 -17.02
N ASP A 765 8.90 -41.10 -15.70
CA ASP A 765 8.36 -42.11 -14.78
C ASP A 765 6.94 -42.52 -15.19
N LEU A 766 6.06 -41.55 -15.45
CA LEU A 766 4.67 -41.79 -15.79
C LEU A 766 4.51 -42.45 -17.17
N GLU A 767 5.40 -42.17 -18.12
CA GLU A 767 5.44 -42.88 -19.41
C GLU A 767 5.85 -44.35 -19.23
N SER A 768 6.82 -44.63 -18.36
CA SER A 768 7.24 -46.00 -17.99
C SER A 768 6.10 -46.76 -17.31
N LEU A 769 5.47 -46.17 -16.29
CA LEU A 769 4.36 -46.77 -15.54
C LEU A 769 3.16 -47.06 -16.45
N ARG A 770 2.81 -46.14 -17.36
CA ARG A 770 1.75 -46.34 -18.36
C ARG A 770 2.07 -47.50 -19.31
N ALA A 771 3.34 -47.73 -19.62
CA ALA A 771 3.81 -48.83 -20.47
C ALA A 771 3.99 -50.17 -19.71
N GLY A 772 3.68 -50.23 -18.41
CA GLY A 772 3.86 -51.42 -17.58
C GLY A 772 5.30 -51.67 -17.11
N GLY A 773 6.17 -50.66 -17.22
CA GLY A 773 7.54 -50.69 -16.71
C GLY A 773 7.62 -50.49 -15.18
N PRO A 774 8.79 -50.77 -14.57
CA PRO A 774 9.02 -50.44 -13.16
C PRO A 774 9.03 -48.92 -12.98
N GLY A 775 8.23 -48.43 -12.03
CA GLY A 775 8.22 -47.01 -11.65
C GLY A 775 9.41 -46.64 -10.77
N LEU A 776 9.82 -45.38 -10.84
CA LEU A 776 10.67 -44.75 -9.85
C LEU A 776 9.93 -44.65 -8.51
N PRO A 777 10.62 -44.66 -7.36
CA PRO A 777 9.98 -44.37 -6.08
C PRO A 777 9.32 -42.98 -6.15
N PRO A 778 8.06 -42.83 -5.69
CA PRO A 778 7.42 -41.51 -5.62
C PRO A 778 8.29 -40.55 -4.80
N PRO A 779 8.37 -39.26 -5.16
CA PRO A 779 8.80 -38.26 -4.21
C PRO A 779 7.87 -38.31 -2.98
N ALA A 780 8.42 -38.12 -1.78
CA ALA A 780 7.58 -38.06 -0.58
C ALA A 780 6.56 -36.93 -0.74
N PRO A 781 5.27 -37.14 -0.40
CA PRO A 781 4.33 -36.04 -0.33
C PRO A 781 4.84 -35.08 0.76
N GLU A 782 5.30 -33.90 0.35
CA GLU A 782 5.47 -32.80 1.31
C GLU A 782 4.06 -32.31 1.65
N MET A 783 3.73 -32.31 2.94
CA MET A 783 2.59 -31.57 3.42
C MET A 783 2.75 -30.10 2.97
N PRO A 784 1.67 -29.44 2.54
CA PRO A 784 1.70 -27.99 2.35
C PRO A 784 2.27 -27.34 3.62
N PRO A 785 3.05 -26.24 3.51
CA PRO A 785 3.27 -25.40 4.68
C PRO A 785 1.92 -25.04 5.32
N GLU A 786 1.88 -24.85 6.65
CA GLU A 786 0.65 -24.53 7.39
C GLU A 786 -0.01 -23.21 6.91
N THR A 787 0.64 -22.45 6.02
CA THR A 787 0.20 -21.19 5.45
C THR A 787 0.16 -21.21 3.91
N PRO A 788 -0.82 -20.53 3.28
CA PRO A 788 -0.82 -20.30 1.82
C PRO A 788 0.49 -19.70 1.30
N PRO A 789 0.97 -20.09 0.10
CA PRO A 789 1.90 -19.25 -0.64
C PRO A 789 1.18 -17.96 -1.06
N GLU A 790 1.89 -16.85 -0.90
CA GLU A 790 1.40 -15.46 -1.07
C GLU A 790 0.79 -15.14 -2.43
#